data_AF-W6LBG1-F1
#
_entry.id   AF-W6LBG1-F1
#
_cell.length_a   1.000
_cell.length_b   1.000
_cell.length_c   1.000
_cell.angle_alpha   90.00
_cell.angle_beta   90.00
_cell.angle_gamma   90.00
#
_symmetry.space_group_name_H-M   'P 1'
#
loop_
_entity.id
_entity.type
_entity.pdbx_description
1 polymer ?
#
loop_
_entity_poly.entity_id
_entity_poly.type
_entity_poly.pdbx_seq_one_letter_code
_entity_poly.pdbx_strand_id
1 'polypeptide(L)'
;MFRKSIPFLHIVLRSALIKSHLELHRLLDTINHSSVDLSIPLKRFLQKDLIPFLEGTSLEQRQDIKEMQEIACQIMWEAAFAAQLLQASPNGRYVAALQKCILHDHERMHFLHRMTSADASKIIENLCNVGVRDHSVYNVLISKLDFHGLRQIARAMFAFASVGLHELTIRSVVPLYCDEKWALAYELPPEERLISRNTKSEDLCNVFEAVRVLRVLSTSLRSLVFLKKASFPICPDTPHLLPDSDTLEDLPNGNINKIRNRLCVFILENDFVMRGGHWINFVRALVNFPKEYQVLDGLNQDPHFPSVISKFAADITRDQAVNPADESTGRILNGGAITGYDLALIGIAKIFDFVEGRRTHLADKTPSGMANNSFPQSSPGRLIVNSVPFDCGLLDLVKLIPLLDLISCAKSKQESRLLVVLETLLNHSKKLQFGGLVKLMNTLHLMGTTFNAKGWILKIAEEADKLLLTTNTQSEIGRIRVASLFSFTSILYEYNIRSCNGFVKFMEHASPILPTRMNPFEVAHCLSLISLPERGPSKSTRSIVWTLLGKLRQFWGSHERRAGALSGSLSCGLLAEYPVPCMEILRAMMRLEVIPEEDDLWCFFGSPVGFTMPNEKPFTAFRNVSALILADLSRVIASFGRLAGLNVEDDAQLTKLRSWGVLNTLLPLLTKRTEELAESATTDRAEVWGKNSVLPFAWSGTIKTVFYYVDLHMTTCSFEMMSKRLDEVHTLTKNLAVFISRCTDVEISNSYHDNASDQVAGEPQKFSYVHFHTNMVAQMFIYMLIWEFMLFEGSWSAKQRLLTTNLRSEDKKAAEKILEMKEDYIEFLKTPLPNNSNNTKTPMDIMQHGFGITKTGVNESSPITRKPLLDKSLVLEITNFLPFGVSLVLNPGPVNEFFSEQSGSLIVN
;
A
#
# COMPACT_ATOMS: atom_id res chain seq x y z
N MET A 1 35.77 67.08 9.56
CA MET A 1 34.32 66.97 9.28
C MET A 1 33.73 65.61 9.66
N PHE A 2 34.37 64.47 9.37
CA PHE A 2 33.83 63.12 9.62
C PHE A 2 33.47 62.74 11.08
N ARG A 3 34.07 63.37 12.10
CA ARG A 3 33.75 63.07 13.52
C ARG A 3 32.39 63.58 14.01
N LYS A 4 31.76 64.55 13.32
CA LYS A 4 30.45 65.12 13.71
C LYS A 4 29.25 64.42 13.03
N SER A 5 29.49 63.64 11.98
CA SER A 5 28.46 62.95 11.20
C SER A 5 28.04 61.59 11.79
N ILE A 6 28.94 60.96 12.55
CA ILE A 6 28.76 59.62 13.13
C ILE A 6 27.64 59.58 14.19
N PRO A 7 27.54 60.53 15.16
CA PRO A 7 26.43 60.54 16.12
C PRO A 7 25.07 60.80 15.46
N PHE A 8 25.03 61.60 14.39
CA PHE A 8 23.80 61.89 13.65
C PHE A 8 23.31 60.67 12.87
N LEU A 9 24.21 59.94 12.19
CA LEU A 9 23.91 58.68 11.53
C LEU A 9 23.36 57.63 12.51
N HIS A 10 23.94 57.54 13.71
CA HIS A 10 23.47 56.65 14.77
C HIS A 10 22.04 56.98 15.26
N ILE A 11 21.72 58.27 15.44
CA ILE A 11 20.37 58.72 15.82
C ILE A 11 19.34 58.43 14.72
N VAL A 12 19.71 58.67 13.46
CA VAL A 12 18.85 58.38 12.30
C VAL A 12 18.60 56.87 12.19
N LEU A 13 19.63 56.05 12.37
CA LEU A 13 19.53 54.61 12.30
C LEU A 13 18.67 54.04 13.44
N ARG A 14 18.87 54.51 14.67
CA ARG A 14 18.05 54.16 15.84
C ARG A 14 16.57 54.49 15.59
N SER A 15 16.30 55.68 15.06
CA SER A 15 14.93 56.13 14.77
C SER A 15 14.28 55.29 13.67
N ALA A 16 15.04 54.90 12.65
CA ALA A 16 14.57 54.02 11.59
C ALA A 16 14.27 52.61 12.10
N LEU A 17 15.12 52.06 12.99
CA LEU A 17 14.92 50.78 13.66
C LEU A 17 13.62 50.75 14.48
N ILE A 18 13.44 51.73 15.36
CA ILE A 18 12.25 51.84 16.21
C ILE A 18 11.00 51.97 15.35
N LYS A 19 11.03 52.83 14.32
CA LYS A 19 9.88 53.02 13.41
C LYS A 19 9.54 51.75 12.64
N SER A 20 10.54 51.04 12.12
CA SER A 20 10.34 49.79 11.39
C SER A 20 9.79 48.67 12.28
N HIS A 21 10.29 48.56 13.52
CA HIS A 21 9.75 47.62 14.50
C HIS A 21 8.29 47.93 14.84
N LEU A 22 7.98 49.17 15.21
CA LEU A 22 6.61 49.57 15.58
C LEU A 22 5.62 49.35 14.44
N GLU A 23 6.00 49.66 13.20
CA GLU A 23 5.12 49.46 12.04
C GLU A 23 4.95 47.97 11.69
N LEU A 24 6.01 47.16 11.79
CA LEU A 24 5.93 45.71 11.60
C LEU A 24 5.03 45.06 12.66
N HIS A 25 5.25 45.40 13.93
CA HIS A 25 4.45 44.93 15.06
C HIS A 25 2.97 45.30 14.88
N ARG A 26 2.67 46.56 14.57
CA ARG A 26 1.31 47.06 14.31
C ARG A 26 0.61 46.27 13.19
N LEU A 27 1.31 46.00 12.09
CA LEU A 27 0.75 45.26 10.96
C LEU A 27 0.49 43.78 11.31
N LEU A 28 1.34 43.16 12.13
CA LEU A 28 1.16 41.77 12.58
C LEU A 28 0.05 41.63 13.63
N ASP A 29 -0.04 42.53 14.61
CA ASP A 29 -1.08 42.54 15.64
C ASP A 29 -2.48 42.72 15.03
N THR A 30 -2.60 43.61 14.05
CA THR A 30 -3.90 43.89 13.42
C THR A 30 -4.41 42.71 12.59
N ILE A 31 -3.51 41.89 12.00
CA ILE A 31 -3.88 40.65 11.30
C ILE A 31 -4.36 39.58 12.29
N ASN A 32 -3.82 39.55 13.52
CA ASN A 32 -4.22 38.57 14.54
C ASN A 32 -5.57 38.91 15.20
N HIS A 33 -6.00 40.17 15.18
CA HIS A 33 -7.17 40.63 15.93
C HIS A 33 -8.32 41.25 15.10
N SER A 34 -8.16 41.41 13.78
CA SER A 34 -9.19 42.00 12.90
C SER A 34 -9.55 41.09 11.72
N SER A 35 -10.79 41.18 11.22
CA SER A 35 -11.26 40.46 10.03
C SER A 35 -10.82 41.10 8.71
N VAL A 36 -9.91 42.09 8.75
CA VAL A 36 -9.46 42.84 7.57
C VAL A 36 -8.16 42.23 7.04
N ASP A 37 -8.16 41.83 5.78
CA ASP A 37 -6.96 41.27 5.13
C ASP A 37 -5.91 42.36 4.90
N LEU A 38 -4.87 42.38 5.74
CA LEU A 38 -3.72 43.30 5.66
C LEU A 38 -2.50 42.67 4.98
N SER A 39 -2.65 41.54 4.28
CA SER A 39 -1.55 40.88 3.56
C SER A 39 -0.88 41.79 2.52
N ILE A 40 -1.65 42.65 1.84
CA ILE A 40 -1.15 43.58 0.82
C ILE A 40 -0.33 44.74 1.44
N PRO A 41 -0.83 45.47 2.47
CA PRO A 41 -0.03 46.44 3.23
C PRO A 41 1.26 45.85 3.81
N LEU A 42 1.17 44.67 4.44
CA LEU A 42 2.33 44.00 5.01
C LEU A 42 3.35 43.67 3.92
N LYS A 43 2.93 43.05 2.81
CA LYS A 43 3.81 42.76 1.66
C LYS A 43 4.48 44.01 1.10
N ARG A 44 3.75 45.13 1.02
CA ARG A 44 4.29 46.41 0.51
C ARG A 44 5.33 46.99 1.46
N PHE A 45 5.08 47.00 2.77
CA PHE A 45 6.03 47.44 3.79
C PHE A 45 7.29 46.57 3.80
N LEU A 46 7.13 45.25 3.76
CA LEU A 46 8.24 44.31 3.70
C LEU A 46 9.13 44.56 2.47
N GLN A 47 8.53 44.82 1.30
CA GLN A 47 9.26 45.04 0.05
C GLN A 47 9.95 46.41 -0.03
N LYS A 48 9.29 47.47 0.43
CA LYS A 48 9.77 48.84 0.26
C LYS A 48 10.67 49.32 1.39
N ASP A 49 10.40 48.89 2.61
CA ASP A 49 11.00 49.47 3.80
C ASP A 49 11.89 48.45 4.52
N LEU A 50 11.39 47.23 4.77
CA LEU A 50 12.14 46.23 5.56
C LEU A 50 13.28 45.54 4.78
N ILE A 51 13.07 45.09 3.54
CA ILE A 51 14.14 44.44 2.75
C ILE A 51 15.35 45.37 2.56
N PRO A 52 15.19 46.62 2.09
CA PRO A 52 16.34 47.51 1.93
C PRO A 52 17.06 47.79 3.25
N PHE A 53 16.31 47.86 4.35
CA PHE A 53 16.87 48.02 5.69
C PHE A 53 17.73 46.81 6.10
N LEU A 54 17.22 45.58 5.92
CA LEU A 54 17.94 44.34 6.20
C LEU A 54 19.17 44.15 5.30
N GLU A 55 19.13 44.68 4.07
CA GLU A 55 20.23 44.62 3.10
C GLU A 55 21.34 45.66 3.38
N GLY A 56 21.01 46.83 3.95
CA GLY A 56 21.88 48.03 3.90
C GLY A 56 22.56 48.50 5.19
N THR A 57 22.44 47.80 6.32
CA THR A 57 22.83 48.38 7.63
C THR A 57 24.08 47.73 8.26
N SER A 58 25.11 48.53 8.56
CA SER A 58 26.28 48.16 9.37
C SER A 58 26.42 49.13 10.55
N LEU A 59 26.68 48.61 11.75
CA LEU A 59 26.84 49.38 12.99
C LEU A 59 28.32 49.44 13.38
N GLU A 60 28.89 50.65 13.50
CA GLU A 60 30.26 50.82 14.01
C GLU A 60 30.36 50.44 15.51
N GLN A 61 31.30 49.56 15.86
CA GLN A 61 31.49 48.96 17.21
C GLN A 61 31.83 49.94 18.36
N ARG A 62 31.90 51.26 18.11
CA ARG A 62 32.47 52.24 19.06
C ARG A 62 31.45 52.91 20.00
N GLN A 63 30.16 52.54 19.96
CA GLN A 63 29.09 53.13 20.77
C GLN A 63 28.23 52.06 21.47
N ASP A 64 27.54 52.43 22.56
CA ASP A 64 26.59 51.55 23.26
C ASP A 64 25.34 51.32 22.41
N ILE A 65 25.38 50.26 21.61
CA ILE A 65 24.37 49.89 20.61
C ILE A 65 23.40 48.81 21.12
N LYS A 66 23.38 48.54 22.43
CA LYS A 66 22.64 47.42 23.03
C LYS A 66 21.15 47.45 22.72
N GLU A 67 20.51 48.60 22.90
CA GLU A 67 19.06 48.78 22.65
C GLU A 67 18.72 48.54 21.17
N MET A 68 19.57 48.99 20.25
CA MET A 68 19.37 48.77 18.81
C MET A 68 19.54 47.31 18.41
N GLN A 69 20.48 46.59 19.05
CA GLN A 69 20.66 45.15 18.84
C GLN A 69 19.45 44.35 19.34
N GLU A 70 18.86 44.73 20.46
CA GLU A 70 17.64 44.11 21.00
C GLU A 70 16.44 44.33 20.06
N ILE A 71 16.24 45.56 19.57
CA ILE A 71 15.19 45.87 18.59
C ILE A 71 15.43 45.13 17.26
N ALA A 72 16.67 45.04 16.78
CA ALA A 72 17.01 44.29 15.58
C ALA A 72 16.69 42.79 15.73
N CYS A 73 16.91 42.20 16.91
CA CYS A 73 16.49 40.81 17.19
C CYS A 73 14.97 40.65 17.08
N GLN A 74 14.20 41.58 17.64
CA GLN A 74 12.73 41.55 17.58
C GLN A 74 12.24 41.67 16.14
N ILE A 75 12.79 42.62 15.37
CA ILE A 75 12.49 42.79 13.94
C ILE A 75 12.77 41.49 13.17
N MET A 76 13.91 40.83 13.43
CA MET A 76 14.26 39.58 12.74
C MET A 76 13.28 38.44 13.04
N TRP A 77 12.84 38.33 14.29
CA TRP A 77 11.82 37.36 14.68
C TRP A 77 10.47 37.65 14.02
N GLU A 78 9.99 38.90 14.12
CA GLU A 78 8.72 39.33 13.52
C GLU A 78 8.74 39.20 11.99
N ALA A 79 9.88 39.47 11.35
CA ALA A 79 10.06 39.30 9.92
C ALA A 79 10.03 37.82 9.50
N ALA A 80 10.68 36.93 10.26
CA ALA A 80 10.57 35.49 10.01
C ALA A 80 9.12 35.00 10.18
N PHE A 81 8.39 35.51 11.18
CA PHE A 81 6.96 35.21 11.37
C PHE A 81 6.11 35.74 10.20
N ALA A 82 6.36 36.97 9.74
CA ALA A 82 5.67 37.54 8.58
C ALA A 82 5.91 36.72 7.30
N ALA A 83 7.11 36.16 7.11
CA ALA A 83 7.41 35.26 6.00
C ALA A 83 6.54 33.99 6.04
N GLN A 84 6.36 33.39 7.22
CA GLN A 84 5.47 32.24 7.41
C GLN A 84 4.01 32.61 7.15
N LEU A 85 3.53 33.71 7.73
CA LEU A 85 2.14 34.16 7.61
C LEU A 85 1.75 34.44 6.15
N LEU A 86 2.66 35.06 5.39
CA LEU A 86 2.46 35.37 3.97
C LEU A 86 2.74 34.18 3.04
N GLN A 87 3.10 33.00 3.58
CA GLN A 87 3.52 31.82 2.81
C GLN A 87 4.57 32.19 1.75
N ALA A 88 5.58 32.96 2.16
CA ALA A 88 6.62 33.46 1.26
C ALA A 88 7.37 32.29 0.61
N SER A 89 7.78 32.46 -0.66
CA SER A 89 8.62 31.46 -1.32
C SER A 89 9.98 31.35 -0.60
N PRO A 90 10.46 30.13 -0.25
CA PRO A 90 11.71 29.94 0.48
C PRO A 90 12.94 30.47 -0.28
N ASN A 91 12.87 30.50 -1.61
CA ASN A 91 13.92 31.05 -2.49
C ASN A 91 13.64 32.48 -2.94
N GLY A 92 12.60 33.12 -2.40
CA GLY A 92 12.22 34.49 -2.75
C GLY A 92 13.17 35.52 -2.18
N ARG A 93 13.25 36.70 -2.82
CA ARG A 93 14.14 37.81 -2.40
C ARG A 93 14.01 38.17 -0.92
N TYR A 94 12.78 38.18 -0.39
CA TYR A 94 12.52 38.50 1.01
C TYR A 94 13.20 37.50 1.98
N VAL A 95 12.97 36.21 1.76
CA VAL A 95 13.55 35.14 2.59
C VAL A 95 15.08 35.08 2.40
N ALA A 96 15.58 35.33 1.19
CA ALA A 96 17.01 35.44 0.92
C ALA A 96 17.67 36.62 1.65
N ALA A 97 16.99 37.77 1.77
CA ALA A 97 17.48 38.92 2.53
C ALA A 97 17.56 38.61 4.03
N LEU A 98 16.57 37.89 4.58
CA LEU A 98 16.61 37.41 5.97
C LEU A 98 17.78 36.45 6.21
N GLN A 99 17.98 35.47 5.33
CA GLN A 99 19.09 34.51 5.43
C GLN A 99 20.45 35.22 5.37
N LYS A 100 20.64 36.15 4.43
CA LYS A 100 21.87 36.95 4.34
C LYS A 100 22.10 37.82 5.57
N CYS A 101 21.05 38.41 6.13
CA CYS A 101 21.14 39.22 7.35
C CYS A 101 21.65 38.40 8.54
N ILE A 102 21.19 37.14 8.67
CA ILE A 102 21.64 36.22 9.72
C ILE A 102 23.09 35.78 9.49
N LEU A 103 23.44 35.36 8.27
CA LEU A 103 24.78 34.86 7.94
C LEU A 103 25.87 35.94 8.10
N HIS A 104 25.57 37.15 7.65
CA HIS A 104 26.51 38.27 7.64
C HIS A 104 26.29 39.24 8.82
N ASP A 105 25.61 38.82 9.90
CA ASP A 105 25.39 39.69 11.07
C ASP A 105 26.70 40.22 11.67
N HIS A 106 27.76 39.40 11.61
CA HIS A 106 29.11 39.75 12.06
C HIS A 106 29.79 40.87 11.25
N GLU A 107 29.28 41.21 10.07
CA GLU A 107 29.73 42.35 9.24
C GLU A 107 28.77 43.54 9.34
N ARG A 108 27.64 43.36 10.04
CA ARG A 108 26.46 44.22 10.01
C ARG A 108 26.13 44.79 11.39
N MET A 109 25.08 44.28 12.02
CA MET A 109 24.46 44.87 13.20
C MET A 109 24.92 44.19 14.50
N HIS A 110 25.56 43.02 14.41
CA HIS A 110 25.96 42.20 15.55
C HIS A 110 24.81 41.89 16.52
N PHE A 111 23.56 41.80 16.02
CA PHE A 111 22.39 41.59 16.88
C PHE A 111 22.38 40.18 17.47
N LEU A 112 23.00 39.19 16.80
CA LEU A 112 23.05 37.80 17.28
C LEU A 112 23.76 37.66 18.64
N HIS A 113 24.60 38.61 19.04
CA HIS A 113 25.20 38.60 20.38
C HIS A 113 24.15 38.80 21.50
N ARG A 114 23.05 39.51 21.20
CA ARG A 114 21.97 39.81 22.16
C ARG A 114 20.75 38.91 21.99
N MET A 115 20.73 38.10 20.94
CA MET A 115 19.63 37.16 20.68
C MET A 115 19.52 36.11 21.78
N THR A 116 18.32 35.98 22.36
CA THR A 116 18.04 34.93 23.35
C THR A 116 17.75 33.58 22.68
N SER A 117 17.88 32.48 23.43
CA SER A 117 17.47 31.16 22.95
C SER A 117 15.99 31.12 22.54
N ALA A 118 15.13 31.90 23.22
CA ALA A 118 13.72 32.01 22.88
C ALA A 118 13.53 32.60 21.48
N ASP A 119 14.22 33.69 21.16
CA ASP A 119 14.14 34.35 19.86
C ASP A 119 14.71 33.47 18.75
N ALA A 120 15.89 32.86 18.99
CA ALA A 120 16.52 31.95 18.04
C ALA A 120 15.62 30.75 17.71
N SER A 121 15.01 30.11 18.72
CA SER A 121 14.11 28.98 18.50
C SER A 121 12.86 29.33 17.67
N LYS A 122 12.30 30.54 17.85
CA LYS A 122 11.16 31.02 17.06
C LYS A 122 11.55 31.33 15.63
N ILE A 123 12.72 31.96 15.42
CA ILE A 123 13.24 32.23 14.06
C ILE A 123 13.47 30.90 13.33
N ILE A 124 14.09 29.91 13.98
CA ILE A 124 14.29 28.56 13.42
C ILE A 124 12.95 27.93 13.02
N GLU A 125 11.96 27.93 13.92
CA GLU A 125 10.63 27.38 13.65
C GLU A 125 9.96 28.04 12.44
N ASN A 126 9.95 29.38 12.40
CA ASN A 126 9.30 30.14 11.33
C ASN A 126 10.00 29.91 9.98
N LEU A 127 11.33 29.90 9.92
CA LEU A 127 12.07 29.65 8.68
C LEU A 127 11.90 28.20 8.19
N CYS A 128 11.85 27.22 9.10
CA CYS A 128 11.54 25.83 8.73
C CYS A 128 10.11 25.72 8.17
N ASN A 129 9.12 26.37 8.81
CA ASN A 129 7.73 26.37 8.33
C ASN A 129 7.57 27.04 6.95
N VAL A 130 8.41 28.03 6.62
CA VAL A 130 8.51 28.63 5.27
C VAL A 130 9.15 27.67 4.25
N GLY A 131 9.92 26.68 4.71
CA GLY A 131 10.58 25.68 3.87
C GLY A 131 12.06 25.97 3.58
N VAL A 132 12.71 26.83 4.37
CA VAL A 132 14.16 27.10 4.24
C VAL A 132 14.96 25.88 4.70
N ARG A 133 15.94 25.45 3.87
CA ARG A 133 16.79 24.26 4.12
C ARG A 133 18.29 24.57 4.18
N ASP A 134 18.67 25.84 4.21
CA ASP A 134 20.08 26.25 4.27
C ASP A 134 20.68 25.96 5.66
N HIS A 135 21.65 25.04 5.72
CA HIS A 135 22.29 24.61 6.96
C HIS A 135 23.17 25.70 7.57
N SER A 136 23.75 26.57 6.74
CA SER A 136 24.65 27.62 7.20
C SER A 136 23.92 28.65 8.07
N VAL A 137 22.70 29.02 7.69
CA VAL A 137 21.83 29.94 8.44
C VAL A 137 21.48 29.35 9.79
N TYR A 138 21.10 28.06 9.81
CA TYR A 138 20.70 27.40 11.05
C TYR A 138 21.87 27.15 11.99
N ASN A 139 23.08 26.85 11.51
CA ASN A 139 24.25 26.69 12.39
C ASN A 139 24.53 27.98 13.20
N VAL A 140 24.35 29.14 12.58
CA VAL A 140 24.49 30.44 13.26
C VAL A 140 23.42 30.60 14.36
N LEU A 141 22.16 30.29 14.06
CA LEU A 141 21.06 30.38 15.04
C LEU A 141 21.16 29.33 16.15
N ILE A 142 21.60 28.11 15.82
CA ILE A 142 21.80 27.01 16.77
C ILE A 142 22.82 27.39 17.85
N SER A 143 23.86 28.16 17.50
CA SER A 143 24.82 28.67 18.49
C SER A 143 24.21 29.53 19.61
N LYS A 144 22.95 29.96 19.47
CA LYS A 144 22.20 30.75 20.47
C LYS A 144 21.21 29.90 21.26
N LEU A 145 21.07 28.62 20.93
CA LEU A 145 20.25 27.70 21.70
C LEU A 145 20.98 27.29 22.97
N ASP A 146 20.20 27.12 24.03
CA ASP A 146 20.69 26.80 25.37
C ASP A 146 19.79 25.73 25.97
N PHE A 147 20.41 24.70 26.54
CA PHE A 147 19.71 23.59 27.17
C PHE A 147 19.09 23.94 28.53
N HIS A 148 19.37 25.10 29.13
CA HIS A 148 18.62 25.58 30.29
C HIS A 148 17.10 25.70 30.04
N GLY A 149 16.69 25.91 28.78
CA GLY A 149 15.29 26.01 28.36
C GLY A 149 14.85 24.87 27.43
N LEU A 150 14.28 23.79 28.00
CA LEU A 150 13.82 22.63 27.21
C LEU A 150 12.76 22.98 26.15
N ARG A 151 11.92 23.99 26.39
CA ARG A 151 10.90 24.44 25.43
C ARG A 151 11.53 24.95 24.14
N GLN A 152 12.59 25.76 24.25
CA GLN A 152 13.30 26.35 23.11
C GLN A 152 14.00 25.27 22.30
N ILE A 153 14.66 24.33 22.98
CA ILE A 153 15.28 23.16 22.35
C ILE A 153 14.24 22.30 21.63
N ALA A 154 13.15 21.94 22.31
CA ALA A 154 12.09 21.13 21.73
C ALA A 154 11.52 21.81 20.47
N ARG A 155 11.22 23.11 20.53
CA ARG A 155 10.74 23.90 19.38
C ARG A 155 11.70 23.78 18.19
N ALA A 156 12.99 24.05 18.39
CA ALA A 156 13.97 24.01 17.32
C ALA A 156 14.15 22.60 16.73
N MET A 157 14.30 21.58 17.59
CA MET A 157 14.47 20.20 17.15
C MET A 157 13.23 19.67 16.39
N PHE A 158 12.01 19.98 16.84
CA PHE A 158 10.79 19.61 16.12
C PHE A 158 10.70 20.30 14.76
N ALA A 159 11.06 21.59 14.69
CA ALA A 159 11.08 22.33 13.44
C ALA A 159 12.06 21.70 12.43
N PHE A 160 13.26 21.33 12.86
CA PHE A 160 14.20 20.61 11.98
C PHE A 160 13.68 19.25 11.53
N ALA A 161 13.12 18.47 12.46
CA ALA A 161 12.60 17.14 12.15
C ALA A 161 11.39 17.18 11.20
N SER A 162 10.55 18.22 11.25
CA SER A 162 9.38 18.34 10.37
C SER A 162 9.75 18.59 8.90
N VAL A 163 10.88 19.26 8.65
CA VAL A 163 11.40 19.52 7.30
C VAL A 163 12.49 18.54 6.84
N GLY A 164 12.80 17.53 7.66
CA GLY A 164 13.79 16.48 7.34
C GLY A 164 15.25 16.84 7.62
N LEU A 165 15.53 17.95 8.33
CA LEU A 165 16.87 18.39 8.71
C LEU A 165 17.37 17.66 9.97
N HIS A 166 17.31 16.33 9.97
CA HIS A 166 17.69 15.49 11.11
C HIS A 166 19.17 15.62 11.50
N GLU A 167 20.04 15.94 10.54
CA GLU A 167 21.46 16.12 10.77
C GLU A 167 21.76 17.31 11.71
N LEU A 168 21.13 18.47 11.50
CA LEU A 168 21.30 19.63 12.37
C LEU A 168 20.89 19.33 13.82
N THR A 169 19.88 18.48 14.00
CA THR A 169 19.45 18.04 15.34
C THR A 169 20.56 17.26 16.04
N ILE A 170 21.18 16.29 15.36
CA ILE A 170 22.13 15.36 15.98
C ILE A 170 23.57 15.90 16.01
N ARG A 171 24.00 16.61 14.97
CA ARG A 171 25.39 17.09 14.82
C ARG A 171 25.60 18.52 15.30
N SER A 172 24.56 19.35 15.35
CA SER A 172 24.69 20.75 15.75
C SER A 172 24.01 21.05 17.08
N VAL A 173 22.77 20.57 17.31
CA VAL A 173 22.03 20.86 18.55
C VAL A 173 22.47 19.97 19.71
N VAL A 174 22.47 18.63 19.54
CA VAL A 174 22.82 17.69 20.63
C VAL A 174 24.18 17.97 21.27
N PRO A 175 25.25 18.34 20.53
CA PRO A 175 26.54 18.65 21.15
C PRO A 175 26.56 19.88 22.06
N LEU A 176 25.56 20.77 21.99
CA LEU A 176 25.46 21.94 22.88
C LEU A 176 25.08 21.56 24.32
N TYR A 177 24.58 20.35 24.55
CA TYR A 177 24.24 19.89 25.91
C TYR A 177 25.51 19.74 26.76
N CYS A 178 25.59 20.50 27.85
CA CYS A 178 26.74 20.61 28.75
C CYS A 178 26.41 20.13 30.17
N ASP A 179 25.70 19.00 30.26
CA ASP A 179 25.33 18.34 31.53
C ASP A 179 24.40 19.21 32.42
N GLU A 180 23.54 20.02 31.80
CA GLU A 180 22.55 20.85 32.49
C GLU A 180 21.55 20.01 33.30
N LYS A 181 21.21 20.49 34.50
CA LYS A 181 20.16 19.88 35.35
C LYS A 181 18.91 20.73 35.33
N TRP A 182 17.78 20.11 35.00
CA TRP A 182 16.47 20.75 35.04
C TRP A 182 15.78 20.48 36.37
N ALA A 183 15.17 21.52 36.94
CA ALA A 183 14.19 21.40 38.01
C ALA A 183 12.77 21.44 37.42
N LEU A 184 11.80 20.83 38.09
CA LEU A 184 10.40 20.88 37.66
C LEU A 184 9.91 22.33 37.59
N ALA A 185 9.43 22.76 36.42
CA ALA A 185 8.88 24.09 36.21
C ALA A 185 7.58 24.02 35.39
N TYR A 186 6.62 24.84 35.78
CA TYR A 186 5.37 25.07 35.06
C TYR A 186 5.45 26.42 34.33
N GLU A 187 5.07 26.44 33.06
CA GLU A 187 5.09 27.66 32.25
C GLU A 187 3.82 28.49 32.49
N LEU A 188 3.93 29.52 33.33
CA LEU A 188 2.94 30.60 33.38
C LEU A 188 3.34 31.71 32.39
N PRO A 189 2.47 32.10 31.44
CA PRO A 189 2.68 33.28 30.60
C PRO A 189 2.92 34.52 31.47
N PRO A 190 3.85 35.44 31.09
CA PRO A 190 4.16 36.62 31.89
C PRO A 190 2.95 37.54 32.17
N GLU A 191 1.98 37.60 31.25
CA GLU A 191 0.83 38.51 31.32
C GLU A 191 -0.27 38.04 32.31
N GLU A 192 -0.32 36.75 32.66
CA GLU A 192 -1.36 36.22 33.56
C GLU A 192 -0.93 36.11 35.03
N ARG A 193 0.34 36.40 35.35
CA ARG A 193 0.86 36.32 36.72
C ARG A 193 0.16 37.27 37.72
N LEU A 194 -0.56 38.27 37.22
CA LEU A 194 -1.23 39.28 38.05
C LEU A 194 -2.76 39.15 38.12
N ILE A 195 -3.43 38.38 37.24
CA ILE A 195 -4.90 38.46 37.11
C ILE A 195 -5.65 37.13 37.31
N SER A 196 -5.03 35.95 37.19
CA SER A 196 -5.79 34.69 37.25
C SER A 196 -5.26 33.69 38.27
N ARG A 197 -5.78 33.75 39.51
CA ARG A 197 -5.76 32.60 40.44
C ARG A 197 -6.72 31.47 40.02
N ASN A 198 -7.50 31.61 38.94
CA ASN A 198 -8.64 30.73 38.67
C ASN A 198 -8.89 30.28 37.21
N THR A 199 -8.01 30.51 36.24
CA THR A 199 -8.18 29.95 34.87
C THR A 199 -7.15 28.85 34.61
N LYS A 200 -7.50 27.61 34.98
CA LYS A 200 -6.69 26.40 34.76
C LYS A 200 -6.86 25.88 33.33
N SER A 201 -6.10 26.44 32.41
CA SER A 201 -5.78 25.82 31.12
C SER A 201 -4.47 25.04 31.31
N GLU A 202 -4.53 23.71 31.21
CA GLU A 202 -3.41 22.78 30.92
C GLU A 202 -1.99 23.35 31.12
N ASP A 203 -1.49 23.36 32.36
CA ASP A 203 -0.16 23.92 32.66
C ASP A 203 0.94 23.16 31.88
N LEU A 204 1.48 23.80 30.85
CA LEU A 204 2.63 23.30 30.08
C LEU A 204 3.82 23.13 31.02
N CYS A 205 4.31 21.91 31.15
CA CYS A 205 5.40 21.55 32.05
C CYS A 205 6.66 21.19 31.26
N ASN A 206 7.82 21.58 31.76
CA ASN A 206 9.11 21.28 31.12
C ASN A 206 9.42 19.77 31.03
N VAL A 207 8.77 18.91 31.84
CA VAL A 207 8.82 17.44 31.69
C VAL A 207 8.17 16.98 30.38
N PHE A 208 7.10 17.63 29.92
CA PHE A 208 6.47 17.31 28.64
C PHE A 208 7.37 17.71 27.47
N GLU A 209 8.09 18.82 27.61
CA GLU A 209 9.13 19.23 26.67
C GLU A 209 10.32 18.25 26.68
N ALA A 210 10.70 17.68 27.82
CA ALA A 210 11.70 16.61 27.88
C ALA A 210 11.30 15.36 27.07
N VAL A 211 10.04 14.90 27.21
CA VAL A 211 9.49 13.78 26.42
C VAL A 211 9.50 14.10 24.93
N ARG A 212 9.16 15.34 24.58
CA ARG A 212 9.19 15.89 23.23
C ARG A 212 10.60 15.85 22.64
N VAL A 213 11.60 16.36 23.36
CA VAL A 213 13.03 16.30 22.94
C VAL A 213 13.47 14.86 22.74
N LEU A 214 13.18 13.95 23.69
CA LEU A 214 13.55 12.54 23.61
C LEU A 214 12.96 11.85 22.36
N ARG A 215 11.71 12.17 22.02
CA ARG A 215 11.03 11.63 20.83
C ARG A 215 11.67 12.13 19.54
N VAL A 216 12.05 13.41 19.46
CA VAL A 216 12.72 13.94 18.27
C VAL A 216 14.12 13.36 18.14
N LEU A 217 14.85 13.22 19.25
CA LEU A 217 16.16 12.57 19.29
C LEU A 217 16.08 11.15 18.69
N SER A 218 15.14 10.33 19.17
CA SER A 218 14.85 8.99 18.64
C SER A 218 14.52 9.01 17.14
N THR A 219 13.65 9.95 16.73
CA THR A 219 13.23 10.09 15.32
C THR A 219 14.39 10.45 14.41
N SER A 220 15.19 11.45 14.77
CA SER A 220 16.31 11.95 13.97
C SER A 220 17.44 10.93 13.87
N LEU A 221 17.75 10.21 14.95
CA LEU A 221 18.75 9.12 14.90
C LEU A 221 18.31 7.98 13.98
N ARG A 222 17.04 7.55 14.06
CA ARG A 222 16.50 6.53 13.16
C ARG A 222 16.57 6.96 11.69
N SER A 223 16.24 8.21 11.39
CA SER A 223 16.37 8.75 10.03
C SER A 223 17.82 8.73 9.53
N LEU A 224 18.79 9.17 10.35
CA LEU A 224 20.20 9.20 9.96
C LEU A 224 20.81 7.81 9.80
N VAL A 225 20.51 6.87 10.71
CA VAL A 225 20.96 5.48 10.59
C VAL A 225 20.36 4.81 9.35
N PHE A 226 19.09 5.06 9.03
CA PHE A 226 18.46 4.55 7.82
C PHE A 226 19.12 5.11 6.55
N LEU A 227 19.34 6.43 6.47
CA LEU A 227 20.02 7.06 5.34
C LEU A 227 21.42 6.48 5.13
N LYS A 228 22.19 6.29 6.22
CA LYS A 228 23.52 5.69 6.16
C LYS A 228 23.48 4.25 5.63
N LYS A 229 22.50 3.44 6.06
CA LYS A 229 22.31 2.05 5.59
C LYS A 229 21.87 1.98 4.12
N ALA A 230 21.05 2.92 3.66
CA ALA A 230 20.58 2.98 2.28
C ALA A 230 21.65 3.45 1.27
N SER A 231 22.67 4.18 1.72
CA SER A 231 23.76 4.69 0.87
C SER A 231 24.87 3.66 0.58
N PHE A 232 24.83 2.47 1.17
CA PHE A 232 25.75 1.39 0.81
C PHE A 232 25.15 0.52 -0.30
N PRO A 233 25.80 0.40 -1.48
CA PRO A 233 25.34 -0.49 -2.54
C PRO A 233 25.47 -1.94 -2.07
N ILE A 234 24.36 -2.66 -2.04
CA ILE A 234 24.35 -4.12 -1.87
C ILE A 234 24.89 -4.71 -3.17
N CYS A 235 26.16 -5.12 -3.18
CA CYS A 235 26.71 -5.94 -4.26
C CYS A 235 26.26 -7.39 -4.01
N PRO A 236 25.57 -8.07 -4.94
CA PRO A 236 24.96 -9.38 -4.69
C PRO A 236 25.95 -10.54 -4.48
N ASP A 237 27.23 -10.37 -4.85
CA ASP A 237 28.17 -11.48 -5.00
C ASP A 237 29.18 -11.64 -3.85
N THR A 238 28.96 -11.01 -2.69
CA THR A 238 29.81 -11.23 -1.50
C THR A 238 28.97 -11.71 -0.31
N PRO A 239 29.06 -12.99 0.07
CA PRO A 239 28.42 -13.48 1.27
C PRO A 239 29.18 -12.96 2.50
N HIS A 240 28.45 -12.24 3.35
CA HIS A 240 28.76 -12.00 4.78
C HIS A 240 30.12 -11.37 5.11
N LEU A 241 30.28 -10.08 4.82
CA LEU A 241 30.95 -9.17 5.74
C LEU A 241 29.94 -8.09 6.12
N LEU A 242 29.14 -8.37 7.16
CA LEU A 242 28.55 -7.30 7.95
C LEU A 242 29.72 -6.40 8.38
N PRO A 243 29.67 -5.07 8.15
CA PRO A 243 30.69 -4.22 8.72
C PRO A 243 30.66 -4.44 10.22
N ASP A 244 31.80 -4.82 10.79
CA ASP A 244 32.01 -4.75 12.24
C ASP A 244 31.56 -3.38 12.73
N SER A 245 31.04 -3.34 13.96
CA SER A 245 30.42 -2.20 14.64
C SER A 245 31.22 -0.90 14.67
N ASP A 246 32.44 -0.88 14.14
CA ASP A 246 33.40 0.24 14.17
C ASP A 246 33.19 1.29 13.07
N THR A 247 32.25 1.11 12.13
CA THR A 247 31.94 2.14 11.10
C THR A 247 30.85 3.13 11.51
N LEU A 248 30.53 3.25 12.81
CA LEU A 248 29.59 4.24 13.36
C LEU A 248 30.23 5.62 13.67
N GLU A 249 31.52 5.80 13.35
CA GLU A 249 32.41 6.87 13.86
C GLU A 249 32.04 8.35 13.58
N ASP A 250 30.97 8.68 12.86
CA ASP A 250 30.62 10.08 12.53
C ASP A 250 29.49 10.70 13.36
N LEU A 251 28.94 9.99 14.36
CA LEU A 251 27.89 10.52 15.25
C LEU A 251 28.45 10.80 16.65
N PRO A 252 28.04 11.89 17.32
CA PRO A 252 28.54 12.27 18.65
C PRO A 252 27.92 11.37 19.74
N ASN A 253 28.29 10.08 19.76
CA ASN A 253 27.70 9.04 20.61
C ASN A 253 27.72 9.41 22.10
N GLY A 254 28.82 9.99 22.58
CA GLY A 254 28.94 10.47 23.95
C GLY A 254 27.87 11.52 24.31
N ASN A 255 27.72 12.56 23.51
CA ASN A 255 26.71 13.61 23.74
C ASN A 255 25.28 13.07 23.60
N ILE A 256 25.03 12.19 22.64
CA ILE A 256 23.73 11.52 22.44
C ILE A 256 23.35 10.72 23.69
N ASN A 257 24.27 9.92 24.23
CA ASN A 257 24.02 9.12 25.43
C ASN A 257 23.82 10.02 26.66
N LYS A 258 24.63 11.07 26.83
CA LYS A 258 24.49 12.04 27.92
C LYS A 258 23.12 12.71 27.97
N ILE A 259 22.70 13.36 26.89
CA ILE A 259 21.41 14.07 26.84
C ILE A 259 20.25 13.08 27.02
N ARG A 260 20.30 11.93 26.37
CA ARG A 260 19.25 10.91 26.44
C ARG A 260 19.09 10.38 27.86
N ASN A 261 20.19 10.02 28.51
CA ASN A 261 20.17 9.50 29.87
C ASN A 261 19.64 10.56 30.84
N ARG A 262 20.09 11.81 30.73
CA ARG A 262 19.58 12.90 31.57
C ARG A 262 18.08 13.13 31.37
N LEU A 263 17.59 13.14 30.12
CA LEU A 263 16.17 13.25 29.82
C LEU A 263 15.38 12.11 30.47
N CYS A 264 15.86 10.86 30.37
CA CYS A 264 15.21 9.71 30.99
C CYS A 264 15.16 9.83 32.51
N VAL A 265 16.27 10.19 33.15
CA VAL A 265 16.35 10.42 34.60
C VAL A 265 15.39 11.53 35.01
N PHE A 266 15.40 12.68 34.34
CA PHE A 266 14.53 13.81 34.67
C PHE A 266 13.03 13.47 34.51
N ILE A 267 12.65 12.71 33.48
CA ILE A 267 11.26 12.27 33.28
C ILE A 267 10.83 11.30 34.39
N LEU A 268 11.68 10.34 34.75
CA LEU A 268 11.38 9.35 35.80
C LEU A 268 11.43 9.96 37.22
N GLU A 269 12.28 10.96 37.46
CA GLU A 269 12.32 11.73 38.71
C GLU A 269 10.98 12.44 38.98
N ASN A 270 10.30 12.86 37.91
CA ASN A 270 9.08 13.66 37.94
C ASN A 270 7.87 12.89 37.38
N ASP A 271 7.80 11.58 37.63
CA ASP A 271 6.78 10.68 37.09
C ASP A 271 5.33 11.10 37.45
N PHE A 272 5.14 11.77 38.58
CA PHE A 272 3.85 12.20 39.10
C PHE A 272 3.14 13.27 38.23
N VAL A 273 3.86 14.03 37.40
CA VAL A 273 3.23 14.99 36.47
C VAL A 273 2.82 14.35 35.14
N MET A 274 3.31 13.15 34.86
CA MET A 274 3.10 12.44 33.59
C MET A 274 1.68 11.84 33.52
N ARG A 275 1.04 12.02 32.35
CA ARG A 275 -0.27 11.45 32.00
C ARG A 275 -0.08 10.29 31.02
N GLY A 276 -1.12 9.49 30.80
CA GLY A 276 -1.04 8.31 29.92
C GLY A 276 -0.52 8.64 28.51
N GLY A 277 -0.94 9.75 27.92
CA GLY A 277 -0.43 10.20 26.62
C GLY A 277 1.07 10.54 26.63
N HIS A 278 1.58 11.10 27.73
CA HIS A 278 3.00 11.38 27.91
C HIS A 278 3.80 10.10 28.07
N TRP A 279 3.31 9.14 28.86
CA TRP A 279 3.93 7.82 29.01
C TRP A 279 3.98 7.06 27.68
N ILE A 280 2.91 7.08 26.88
CA ILE A 280 2.91 6.45 25.55
C ILE A 280 4.00 7.05 24.66
N ASN A 281 4.18 8.38 24.67
CA ASN A 281 5.25 9.01 23.89
C ASN A 281 6.65 8.70 24.42
N PHE A 282 6.83 8.61 25.75
CA PHE A 282 8.08 8.19 26.39
C PHE A 282 8.48 6.77 25.97
N VAL A 283 7.56 5.81 26.15
CA VAL A 283 7.73 4.41 25.72
C VAL A 283 8.06 4.34 24.23
N ARG A 284 7.28 5.05 23.39
CA ARG A 284 7.50 5.06 21.95
C ARG A 284 8.86 5.63 21.58
N ALA A 285 9.35 6.65 22.28
CA ALA A 285 10.67 7.21 22.02
C ALA A 285 11.77 6.18 22.31
N LEU A 286 11.68 5.50 23.46
CA LEU A 286 12.66 4.51 23.92
C LEU A 286 12.71 3.24 23.07
N VAL A 287 11.56 2.73 22.64
CA VAL A 287 11.47 1.52 21.80
C VAL A 287 12.00 1.75 20.38
N ASN A 288 11.84 2.96 19.84
CA ASN A 288 12.18 3.26 18.44
C ASN A 288 13.62 3.77 18.23
N PHE A 289 14.46 3.78 19.26
CA PHE A 289 15.88 4.03 19.04
C PHE A 289 16.48 2.93 18.15
N PRO A 290 17.46 3.26 17.27
CA PRO A 290 18.18 2.24 16.51
C PRO A 290 18.85 1.23 17.46
N LYS A 291 19.02 -0.02 17.01
CA LYS A 291 19.60 -1.11 17.82
C LYS A 291 20.95 -0.72 18.43
N GLU A 292 21.74 0.02 17.68
CA GLU A 292 23.08 0.51 18.04
C GLU A 292 23.04 1.52 19.20
N TYR A 293 21.91 2.18 19.40
CA TYR A 293 21.65 3.09 20.51
C TYR A 293 20.66 2.51 21.51
N GLN A 294 20.33 1.22 21.46
CA GLN A 294 19.33 0.69 22.37
C GLN A 294 19.85 0.56 23.81
N VAL A 295 21.16 0.41 24.00
CA VAL A 295 21.81 0.40 25.31
C VAL A 295 22.02 1.83 25.81
N LEU A 296 21.65 2.07 27.07
CA LEU A 296 21.76 3.36 27.77
C LEU A 296 23.13 3.50 28.44
N ASP A 297 24.19 3.58 27.64
CA ASP A 297 25.57 3.64 28.14
C ASP A 297 25.77 4.83 29.09
N GLY A 298 26.40 4.58 30.23
CA GLY A 298 26.68 5.59 31.25
C GLY A 298 25.49 5.96 32.16
N LEU A 299 24.29 5.38 31.95
CA LEU A 299 23.12 5.68 32.80
C LEU A 299 23.34 5.27 34.27
N ASN A 300 23.97 4.12 34.51
CA ASN A 300 24.33 3.64 35.85
C ASN A 300 25.34 4.53 36.58
N GLN A 301 26.01 5.44 35.86
CA GLN A 301 26.97 6.39 36.43
C GLN A 301 26.28 7.67 36.92
N ASP A 302 24.99 7.91 36.57
CA ASP A 302 24.23 9.03 37.13
C ASP A 302 23.91 8.74 38.60
N PRO A 303 24.33 9.61 39.55
CA PRO A 303 24.19 9.35 40.98
C PRO A 303 22.73 9.32 41.46
N HIS A 304 21.79 9.92 40.72
CA HIS A 304 20.37 9.91 41.09
C HIS A 304 19.65 8.68 40.55
N PHE A 305 20.19 8.03 39.52
CA PHE A 305 19.53 6.94 38.82
C PHE A 305 19.16 5.75 39.73
N PRO A 306 20.02 5.23 40.63
CA PRO A 306 19.64 4.14 41.54
C PRO A 306 18.45 4.48 42.44
N SER A 307 18.42 5.72 42.96
CA SER A 307 17.31 6.20 43.80
C SER A 307 16.01 6.29 43.00
N VAL A 308 16.08 6.79 41.77
CA VAL A 308 14.91 6.91 40.87
C VAL A 308 14.35 5.54 40.50
N ILE A 309 15.20 4.59 40.10
CA ILE A 309 14.78 3.24 39.71
C ILE A 309 14.20 2.46 40.89
N SER A 310 14.72 2.66 42.11
CA SER A 310 14.18 1.98 43.30
C SER A 310 12.68 2.26 43.51
N LYS A 311 12.18 3.44 43.11
CA LYS A 311 10.74 3.78 43.14
C LYS A 311 9.89 2.91 42.24
N PHE A 312 10.48 2.36 41.18
CA PHE A 312 9.81 1.52 40.18
C PHE A 312 10.13 0.04 40.34
N ALA A 313 10.84 -0.38 41.41
CA ALA A 313 11.24 -1.77 41.60
C ALA A 313 10.06 -2.75 41.58
N ALA A 314 8.92 -2.36 42.17
CA ALA A 314 7.69 -3.15 42.14
C ALA A 314 7.07 -3.25 40.74
N ASP A 315 7.12 -2.18 39.94
CA ASP A 315 6.61 -2.15 38.57
C ASP A 315 7.47 -3.02 37.65
N ILE A 316 8.79 -2.94 37.83
CA ILE A 316 9.79 -3.72 37.10
C ILE A 316 9.65 -5.21 37.42
N THR A 317 9.62 -5.58 38.70
CA THR A 317 9.50 -6.98 39.14
C THR A 317 8.21 -7.63 38.64
N ARG A 318 7.12 -6.86 38.55
CA ARG A 318 5.82 -7.35 38.07
C ARG A 318 5.80 -7.62 36.57
N ASP A 319 6.41 -6.74 35.77
CA ASP A 319 6.24 -6.73 34.31
C ASP A 319 7.38 -7.42 33.56
N GLN A 320 8.49 -7.71 34.24
CA GLN A 320 9.58 -8.51 33.69
C GLN A 320 9.12 -9.93 33.33
N ALA A 321 9.46 -10.36 32.11
CA ALA A 321 9.25 -11.73 31.68
C ALA A 321 10.29 -12.65 32.33
N VAL A 322 9.85 -13.73 33.00
CA VAL A 322 10.74 -14.82 33.43
C VAL A 322 10.85 -15.81 32.27
N ASN A 323 11.58 -15.45 31.21
CA ASN A 323 11.96 -16.42 30.18
C ASN A 323 13.42 -16.84 30.40
N PRO A 324 13.71 -18.09 30.76
CA PRO A 324 15.06 -18.55 31.06
C PRO A 324 15.99 -18.66 29.82
N ALA A 325 15.49 -18.41 28.61
CA ALA A 325 16.24 -18.54 27.36
C ALA A 325 16.69 -17.21 26.73
N ASP A 326 16.18 -16.06 27.19
CA ASP A 326 16.56 -14.73 26.67
C ASP A 326 17.25 -13.92 27.78
N GLU A 327 18.58 -14.00 27.84
CA GLU A 327 19.46 -13.33 28.83
C GLU A 327 19.43 -11.77 28.81
N SER A 328 18.52 -11.17 28.06
CA SER A 328 18.49 -9.73 27.76
C SER A 328 17.47 -8.92 28.58
N THR A 329 16.51 -9.55 29.26
CA THR A 329 15.45 -8.84 30.00
C THR A 329 15.45 -9.24 31.47
N GLY A 330 15.93 -8.34 32.34
CA GLY A 330 16.11 -8.64 33.77
C GLY A 330 17.30 -7.95 34.47
N ARG A 331 18.00 -7.02 33.80
CA ARG A 331 19.25 -6.45 34.31
C ARG A 331 19.11 -5.16 35.12
N ILE A 332 17.98 -4.44 35.03
CA ILE A 332 17.82 -3.11 35.67
C ILE A 332 18.09 -3.16 37.19
N LEU A 333 17.48 -4.11 37.89
CA LEU A 333 17.62 -4.26 39.34
C LEU A 333 18.87 -5.05 39.74
N ASN A 334 19.48 -5.75 38.78
CA ASN A 334 20.65 -6.63 38.98
C ASN A 334 21.97 -5.99 38.52
N GLY A 335 21.99 -4.68 38.23
CA GLY A 335 23.21 -3.92 37.91
C GLY A 335 23.82 -4.19 36.53
N GLY A 336 23.12 -4.87 35.62
CA GLY A 336 23.61 -5.11 34.25
C GLY A 336 23.41 -3.91 33.31
N ALA A 337 23.79 -4.09 32.04
CA ALA A 337 23.55 -3.09 30.99
C ALA A 337 22.04 -2.82 30.85
N ILE A 338 21.65 -1.54 30.89
CA ILE A 338 20.25 -1.08 30.85
C ILE A 338 19.93 -0.62 29.43
N THR A 339 18.78 -1.04 28.93
CA THR A 339 18.31 -0.72 27.59
C THR A 339 17.15 0.28 27.58
N GLY A 340 16.80 0.80 26.40
CA GLY A 340 15.56 1.56 26.23
C GLY A 340 14.31 0.72 26.52
N TYR A 341 14.34 -0.59 26.23
CA TYR A 341 13.21 -1.50 26.50
C TYR A 341 12.95 -1.65 28.00
N ASP A 342 14.01 -1.70 28.78
CA ASP A 342 13.97 -1.75 30.24
C ASP A 342 13.22 -0.55 30.85
N LEU A 343 13.53 0.67 30.42
CA LEU A 343 12.81 1.86 30.88
C LEU A 343 11.41 1.97 30.27
N ALA A 344 11.20 1.42 29.07
CA ALA A 344 9.90 1.37 28.43
C ALA A 344 8.91 0.47 29.20
N LEU A 345 9.38 -0.60 29.86
CA LEU A 345 8.57 -1.43 30.76
C LEU A 345 7.94 -0.62 31.89
N ILE A 346 8.70 0.31 32.49
CA ILE A 346 8.18 1.23 33.52
C ILE A 346 7.05 2.08 32.93
N GLY A 347 7.25 2.62 31.72
CA GLY A 347 6.22 3.40 31.05
C GLY A 347 4.95 2.60 30.74
N ILE A 348 5.08 1.35 30.28
CA ILE A 348 3.94 0.46 30.06
C ILE A 348 3.21 0.18 31.38
N ALA A 349 3.93 -0.15 32.46
CA ALA A 349 3.37 -0.29 33.80
C ALA A 349 2.51 0.93 34.20
N LYS A 350 3.05 2.14 34.04
CA LYS A 350 2.34 3.39 34.38
C LYS A 350 1.10 3.67 33.53
N ILE A 351 1.09 3.24 32.25
CA ILE A 351 -0.09 3.39 31.38
C ILE A 351 -1.24 2.52 31.87
N PHE A 352 -0.95 1.31 32.37
CA PHE A 352 -1.95 0.34 32.82
C PHE A 352 -2.30 0.41 34.32
N ASP A 353 -1.57 1.18 35.14
CA ASP A 353 -1.81 1.27 36.60
C ASP A 353 -3.26 1.65 36.97
N PHE A 354 -3.94 2.45 36.15
CA PHE A 354 -5.34 2.82 36.39
C PHE A 354 -6.31 1.68 36.05
N VAL A 355 -6.11 1.03 34.91
CA VAL A 355 -6.90 -0.12 34.42
C VAL A 355 -6.76 -1.32 35.36
N GLU A 356 -5.54 -1.57 35.85
CA GLU A 356 -5.20 -2.68 36.75
C GLU A 356 -5.57 -2.39 38.22
N GLY A 357 -6.31 -1.30 38.51
CA GLY A 357 -6.89 -1.02 39.82
C GLY A 357 -5.94 -0.51 40.91
N ARG A 358 -4.73 -0.05 40.55
CA ARG A 358 -3.68 0.33 41.52
C ARG A 358 -3.71 1.79 41.97
N ARG A 359 -4.40 2.66 41.24
CA ARG A 359 -4.58 4.09 41.59
C ARG A 359 -5.87 4.40 42.37
N THR A 360 -6.57 3.39 42.87
CA THR A 360 -7.81 3.54 43.67
C THR A 360 -7.62 4.35 44.97
N HIS A 361 -6.39 4.59 45.43
CA HIS A 361 -6.11 5.30 46.69
C HIS A 361 -5.85 6.81 46.60
N LEU A 362 -5.87 7.44 45.43
CA LEU A 362 -5.69 8.90 45.33
C LEU A 362 -6.97 9.73 45.59
N ALA A 363 -8.12 9.07 45.76
CA ALA A 363 -9.34 9.72 46.23
C ALA A 363 -9.48 9.71 47.78
N ASP A 364 -8.86 8.73 48.47
CA ASP A 364 -9.16 8.47 49.90
C ASP A 364 -7.97 8.62 50.87
N LYS A 365 -6.82 9.13 50.42
CA LYS A 365 -5.67 9.41 51.31
C LYS A 365 -5.11 10.81 51.12
N THR A 366 -5.95 11.83 51.34
CA THR A 366 -5.44 13.08 51.93
C THR A 366 -5.62 13.00 53.45
N PRO A 367 -4.59 13.25 54.26
CA PRO A 367 -4.76 13.33 55.69
C PRO A 367 -5.72 14.48 56.00
N SER A 368 -6.78 14.15 56.72
CA SER A 368 -7.73 15.08 57.31
C SER A 368 -6.96 16.24 57.98
N GLY A 369 -7.04 17.45 57.42
CA GLY A 369 -6.36 18.61 58.02
C GLY A 369 -5.89 19.75 57.12
N MET A 370 -6.07 19.73 55.79
CA MET A 370 -5.96 20.94 54.95
C MET A 370 -7.00 20.90 53.84
N ALA A 371 -8.21 21.35 54.17
CA ALA A 371 -9.24 21.64 53.19
C ALA A 371 -8.81 22.85 52.34
N ASN A 372 -9.07 22.74 51.03
CA ASN A 372 -8.96 23.74 49.97
C ASN A 372 -7.58 23.84 49.28
N ASN A 373 -7.31 22.95 48.31
CA ASN A 373 -6.85 23.28 46.95
C ASN A 373 -6.31 22.11 46.08
N SER A 374 -6.62 20.85 46.38
CA SER A 374 -6.29 19.73 45.47
C SER A 374 -7.48 19.34 44.58
N PHE A 375 -7.45 19.93 43.37
CA PHE A 375 -8.24 19.62 42.16
C PHE A 375 -9.72 20.07 42.10
N PRO A 376 -10.06 21.07 41.26
CA PRO A 376 -11.45 21.43 41.00
C PRO A 376 -12.11 20.41 40.07
N GLN A 377 -13.35 20.04 40.40
CA GLN A 377 -14.22 19.10 39.67
C GLN A 377 -14.62 19.55 38.24
N SER A 378 -14.12 20.67 37.76
CA SER A 378 -14.59 21.35 36.54
C SER A 378 -13.58 21.39 35.38
N SER A 379 -12.60 20.47 35.34
CA SER A 379 -11.73 20.37 34.16
C SER A 379 -12.50 19.67 33.00
N PRO A 380 -12.58 20.29 31.81
CA PRO A 380 -13.31 19.73 30.67
C PRO A 380 -12.71 18.38 30.21
N GLY A 381 -11.44 18.13 30.52
CA GLY A 381 -10.79 16.83 30.32
C GLY A 381 -11.38 15.70 31.17
N ARG A 382 -12.02 15.96 32.32
CA ARG A 382 -12.61 14.91 33.18
C ARG A 382 -14.04 14.55 32.82
N LEU A 383 -14.78 15.42 32.12
CA LEU A 383 -16.12 15.10 31.61
C LEU A 383 -16.10 14.01 30.51
N ILE A 384 -14.94 13.78 29.88
CA ILE A 384 -14.72 12.68 28.93
C ILE A 384 -14.23 11.39 29.64
N VAL A 385 -13.72 11.51 30.87
CA VAL A 385 -13.01 10.44 31.63
C VAL A 385 -13.93 9.52 32.42
N ASN A 386 -15.23 9.79 32.47
CA ASN A 386 -16.16 8.93 33.22
C ASN A 386 -16.43 7.55 32.54
N SER A 387 -15.95 7.30 31.32
CA SER A 387 -16.19 6.02 30.61
C SER A 387 -14.95 5.30 30.04
N VAL A 388 -13.81 5.98 29.88
CA VAL A 388 -12.59 5.38 29.30
C VAL A 388 -11.62 5.02 30.43
N PRO A 389 -11.19 3.75 30.58
CA PRO A 389 -10.35 3.30 31.70
C PRO A 389 -8.87 3.72 31.57
N PHE A 390 -8.53 4.74 30.77
CA PHE A 390 -7.15 5.20 30.57
C PHE A 390 -7.04 6.72 30.74
N ASP A 391 -5.92 7.18 31.31
CA ASP A 391 -5.58 8.61 31.46
C ASP A 391 -4.97 9.18 30.15
N CYS A 392 -5.59 8.89 28.99
CA CYS A 392 -5.15 9.35 27.67
C CYS A 392 -6.30 9.34 26.64
N GLY A 393 -6.08 10.00 25.50
CA GLY A 393 -7.04 10.01 24.40
C GLY A 393 -7.09 8.69 23.62
N LEU A 394 -8.22 8.38 22.98
CA LEU A 394 -8.41 7.13 22.23
C LEU A 394 -7.39 6.95 21.09
N LEU A 395 -7.00 8.02 20.41
CA LEU A 395 -5.97 7.94 19.35
C LEU A 395 -4.57 7.64 19.88
N ASP A 396 -4.31 7.90 21.17
CA ASP A 396 -3.06 7.51 21.82
C ASP A 396 -3.05 6.01 22.12
N LEU A 397 -4.20 5.43 22.48
CA LEU A 397 -4.34 3.98 22.66
C LEU A 397 -4.04 3.21 21.37
N VAL A 398 -4.40 3.74 20.20
CA VAL A 398 -4.01 3.13 18.91
C VAL A 398 -2.47 3.06 18.76
N LYS A 399 -1.73 4.06 19.29
CA LYS A 399 -0.25 4.07 19.25
C LYS A 399 0.37 3.10 20.25
N LEU A 400 -0.37 2.69 21.28
CA LEU A 400 0.09 1.77 22.33
C LEU A 400 0.15 0.33 21.84
N ILE A 401 -0.79 -0.07 20.97
CA ILE A 401 -0.91 -1.43 20.43
C ILE A 401 0.42 -2.02 19.91
N PRO A 402 1.15 -1.37 18.98
CA PRO A 402 2.41 -1.92 18.48
C PRO A 402 3.52 -1.92 19.54
N LEU A 403 3.44 -1.06 20.56
CA LEU A 403 4.41 -1.01 21.66
C LEU A 403 4.27 -2.21 22.59
N LEU A 404 3.05 -2.77 22.73
CA LEU A 404 2.83 -3.97 23.52
C LEU A 404 3.52 -5.19 22.91
N ASP A 405 3.66 -5.25 21.58
CA ASP A 405 4.37 -6.33 20.89
C ASP A 405 5.89 -6.23 21.00
N LEU A 406 6.40 -5.00 20.98
CA LEU A 406 7.84 -4.72 21.00
C LEU A 406 8.48 -4.78 22.39
N ILE A 407 7.68 -4.75 23.46
CA ILE A 407 8.18 -4.74 24.84
C ILE A 407 7.88 -6.09 25.49
N SER A 408 8.94 -6.87 25.72
CA SER A 408 8.87 -8.21 26.31
C SER A 408 8.31 -8.14 27.74
N CYS A 409 7.08 -8.60 27.92
CA CYS A 409 6.50 -8.93 29.21
C CYS A 409 5.95 -10.37 29.16
N ALA A 410 5.45 -10.90 30.27
CA ALA A 410 4.83 -12.22 30.26
C ALA A 410 3.70 -12.27 29.21
N LYS A 411 3.76 -13.24 28.28
CA LYS A 411 2.85 -13.31 27.12
C LYS A 411 1.37 -13.22 27.49
N SER A 412 0.95 -13.91 28.55
CA SER A 412 -0.44 -13.85 29.07
C SER A 412 -0.85 -12.43 29.50
N LYS A 413 0.08 -11.66 30.05
CA LYS A 413 -0.14 -10.27 30.46
C LYS A 413 -0.18 -9.32 29.27
N GLN A 414 0.70 -9.55 28.30
CA GLN A 414 0.73 -8.80 27.04
C GLN A 414 -0.60 -8.95 26.28
N GLU A 415 -1.09 -10.19 26.17
CA GLU A 415 -2.38 -10.52 25.56
C GLU A 415 -3.55 -9.89 26.33
N SER A 416 -3.55 -9.99 27.66
CA SER A 416 -4.58 -9.34 28.51
C SER A 416 -4.61 -7.83 28.32
N ARG A 417 -3.46 -7.16 28.34
CA ARG A 417 -3.35 -5.70 28.12
C ARG A 417 -3.80 -5.29 26.72
N LEU A 418 -3.42 -6.06 25.70
CA LEU A 418 -3.85 -5.83 24.32
C LEU A 418 -5.38 -5.96 24.19
N LEU A 419 -5.98 -6.99 24.80
CA LEU A 419 -7.42 -7.18 24.83
C LEU A 419 -8.13 -5.98 25.46
N VAL A 420 -7.67 -5.51 26.62
CA VAL A 420 -8.29 -4.36 27.30
C VAL A 420 -8.22 -3.08 26.45
N VAL A 421 -7.11 -2.84 25.76
CA VAL A 421 -6.97 -1.69 24.85
C VAL A 421 -7.96 -1.80 23.68
N LEU A 422 -8.06 -2.97 23.06
CA LEU A 422 -8.93 -3.20 21.91
C LEU A 422 -10.41 -3.15 22.29
N GLU A 423 -10.80 -3.75 23.42
CA GLU A 423 -12.16 -3.65 23.97
C GLU A 423 -12.51 -2.19 24.29
N THR A 424 -11.58 -1.45 24.88
CA THR A 424 -11.79 -0.02 25.17
C THR A 424 -12.03 0.78 23.89
N LEU A 425 -11.22 0.54 22.85
CA LEU A 425 -11.35 1.21 21.55
C LEU A 425 -12.65 0.86 20.84
N LEU A 426 -13.09 -0.41 20.88
CA LEU A 426 -14.36 -0.84 20.31
C LEU A 426 -15.56 -0.28 21.09
N ASN A 427 -15.55 -0.33 22.42
CA ASN A 427 -16.63 0.20 23.26
C ASN A 427 -16.82 1.72 23.07
N HIS A 428 -15.78 2.40 22.59
CA HIS A 428 -15.79 3.83 22.28
C HIS A 428 -15.65 4.12 20.78
N SER A 429 -15.95 3.16 19.90
CA SER A 429 -15.83 3.29 18.44
C SER A 429 -16.54 4.55 17.91
N LYS A 430 -17.71 4.87 18.45
CA LYS A 430 -18.52 6.05 18.08
C LYS A 430 -17.82 7.40 18.32
N LYS A 431 -16.83 7.44 19.22
CA LYS A 431 -16.01 8.65 19.48
C LYS A 431 -14.82 8.75 18.51
N LEU A 432 -14.50 7.70 17.77
CA LEU A 432 -13.45 7.68 16.76
C LEU A 432 -14.00 8.14 15.41
N GLN A 433 -13.26 9.01 14.73
CA GLN A 433 -13.51 9.31 13.32
C GLN A 433 -13.12 8.10 12.45
N PHE A 434 -13.67 8.01 11.24
CA PHE A 434 -13.36 6.97 10.26
C PHE A 434 -11.85 6.71 10.11
N GLY A 435 -11.06 7.78 9.91
CA GLY A 435 -9.60 7.66 9.78
C GLY A 435 -8.90 7.07 11.01
N GLY A 436 -9.48 7.23 12.22
CA GLY A 436 -9.00 6.60 13.44
C GLY A 436 -9.24 5.08 13.46
N LEU A 437 -10.42 4.63 13.01
CA LEU A 437 -10.75 3.21 12.86
C LEU A 437 -9.89 2.53 11.80
N VAL A 438 -9.69 3.17 10.65
CA VAL A 438 -8.79 2.67 9.60
C VAL A 438 -7.35 2.59 10.09
N LYS A 439 -6.89 3.59 10.86
CA LYS A 439 -5.56 3.54 11.46
C LYS A 439 -5.42 2.37 12.44
N LEU A 440 -6.45 2.07 13.21
CA LEU A 440 -6.49 0.91 14.09
C LEU A 440 -6.43 -0.40 13.30
N MET A 441 -7.21 -0.53 12.22
CA MET A 441 -7.15 -1.69 11.31
C MET A 441 -5.76 -1.87 10.72
N ASN A 442 -5.15 -0.81 10.19
CA ASN A 442 -3.79 -0.84 9.65
C ASN A 442 -2.77 -1.28 10.72
N THR A 443 -2.93 -0.78 11.95
CA THR A 443 -2.04 -1.13 13.06
C THR A 443 -2.13 -2.64 13.37
N LEU A 444 -3.34 -3.19 13.42
CA LEU A 444 -3.55 -4.62 13.65
C LEU A 444 -3.11 -5.48 12.46
N HIS A 445 -3.34 -5.00 11.24
CA HIS A 445 -2.92 -5.68 10.02
C HIS A 445 -1.39 -5.86 9.98
N LEU A 446 -0.63 -4.83 10.36
CA LEU A 446 0.84 -4.87 10.44
C LEU A 446 1.38 -5.76 11.55
N MET A 447 0.59 -6.09 12.58
CA MET A 447 1.02 -7.00 13.66
C MET A 447 0.99 -8.49 13.25
N GLY A 448 0.36 -8.84 12.12
CA GLY A 448 0.39 -10.20 11.59
C GLY A 448 -0.31 -11.25 12.45
N THR A 449 0.32 -12.43 12.60
CA THR A 449 -0.28 -13.66 13.19
C THR A 449 -0.02 -13.84 14.69
N THR A 450 0.69 -12.92 15.35
CA THR A 450 1.02 -13.03 16.79
C THR A 450 -0.22 -13.00 17.69
N PHE A 451 -1.31 -12.44 17.18
CA PHE A 451 -2.60 -12.32 17.85
C PHE A 451 -3.73 -12.62 16.87
N ASN A 452 -4.95 -12.90 17.36
CA ASN A 452 -6.13 -13.07 16.50
C ASN A 452 -6.60 -11.72 15.91
N ALA A 453 -5.72 -11.05 15.16
CA ALA A 453 -5.94 -9.75 14.55
C ALA A 453 -7.14 -9.78 13.59
N LYS A 454 -7.34 -10.89 12.86
CA LYS A 454 -8.48 -11.07 11.94
C LYS A 454 -9.83 -10.86 12.63
N GLY A 455 -10.04 -11.46 13.81
CA GLY A 455 -11.29 -11.30 14.56
C GLY A 455 -11.58 -9.85 14.97
N TRP A 456 -10.54 -9.09 15.32
CA TRP A 456 -10.67 -7.67 15.69
C TRP A 456 -10.85 -6.76 14.48
N ILE A 457 -10.11 -7.02 13.40
CA ILE A 457 -10.25 -6.28 12.14
C ILE A 457 -11.69 -6.38 11.62
N LEU A 458 -12.31 -7.56 11.72
CA LEU A 458 -13.73 -7.75 11.38
C LEU A 458 -14.66 -6.84 12.22
N LYS A 459 -14.52 -6.85 13.55
CA LYS A 459 -15.34 -5.99 14.43
C LYS A 459 -15.12 -4.49 14.16
N ILE A 460 -13.89 -4.08 13.89
CA ILE A 460 -13.57 -2.67 13.58
C ILE A 460 -14.11 -2.29 12.21
N ALA A 461 -14.05 -3.20 11.24
CA ALA A 461 -14.64 -3.01 9.91
C ALA A 461 -16.15 -2.80 9.99
N GLU A 462 -16.86 -3.56 10.83
CA GLU A 462 -18.29 -3.37 11.07
C GLU A 462 -18.62 -1.98 11.65
N GLU A 463 -17.81 -1.49 12.61
CA GLU A 463 -17.98 -0.15 13.17
C GLU A 463 -17.66 0.95 12.16
N ALA A 464 -16.63 0.75 11.32
CA ALA A 464 -16.30 1.66 10.23
C ALA A 464 -17.42 1.68 9.17
N ASP A 465 -18.00 0.53 8.84
CA ASP A 465 -19.13 0.41 7.91
C ASP A 465 -20.38 1.12 8.46
N LYS A 466 -20.69 0.96 9.75
CA LYS A 466 -21.80 1.70 10.42
C LYS A 466 -21.59 3.21 10.35
N LEU A 467 -20.35 3.70 10.50
CA LEU A 467 -20.05 5.13 10.43
C LEU A 467 -20.20 5.66 8.99
N LEU A 468 -19.73 4.92 7.99
CA LEU A 468 -19.97 5.24 6.58
C LEU A 468 -21.45 5.25 6.23
N LEU A 469 -22.24 4.32 6.79
CA LEU A 469 -23.69 4.26 6.59
C LEU A 469 -24.43 5.51 7.09
N THR A 470 -23.90 6.18 8.12
CA THR A 470 -24.47 7.43 8.68
C THR A 470 -23.91 8.70 8.06
N THR A 471 -22.94 8.59 7.15
CA THR A 471 -22.28 9.73 6.50
C THR A 471 -23.03 10.09 5.22
N ASN A 472 -23.88 11.11 5.27
CA ASN A 472 -24.88 11.36 4.22
C ASN A 472 -24.70 12.73 3.53
N THR A 473 -23.99 13.67 4.17
CA THR A 473 -23.86 15.04 3.66
C THR A 473 -22.54 15.26 2.93
N GLN A 474 -22.54 16.13 1.91
CA GLN A 474 -21.33 16.45 1.13
C GLN A 474 -20.18 16.99 2.02
N SER A 475 -20.50 17.76 3.05
CA SER A 475 -19.51 18.31 3.99
C SER A 475 -18.88 17.23 4.88
N GLU A 476 -19.63 16.18 5.24
CA GLU A 476 -19.11 15.03 5.99
C GLU A 476 -18.29 14.09 5.11
N ILE A 477 -18.74 13.86 3.87
CA ILE A 477 -17.99 13.08 2.87
C ILE A 477 -16.62 13.72 2.63
N GLY A 478 -16.56 15.03 2.45
CA GLY A 478 -15.30 15.78 2.25
C GLY A 478 -14.32 15.73 3.44
N ARG A 479 -14.79 15.40 4.65
CA ARG A 479 -13.91 15.21 5.82
C ARG A 479 -13.18 13.88 5.81
N ILE A 480 -13.69 12.88 5.08
CA ILE A 480 -13.03 11.57 4.98
C ILE A 480 -11.88 11.69 3.98
N ARG A 481 -10.66 11.45 4.46
CA ARG A 481 -9.47 11.45 3.61
C ARG A 481 -9.52 10.24 2.68
N VAL A 482 -9.34 10.49 1.38
CA VAL A 482 -9.32 9.45 0.32
C VAL A 482 -8.30 8.35 0.64
N ALA A 483 -7.12 8.69 1.16
CA ALA A 483 -6.11 7.70 1.56
C ALA A 483 -6.64 6.71 2.62
N SER A 484 -7.45 7.18 3.58
CA SER A 484 -8.07 6.29 4.57
C SER A 484 -9.13 5.40 3.94
N LEU A 485 -9.87 5.89 2.94
CA LEU A 485 -10.84 5.08 2.21
C LEU A 485 -10.14 3.94 1.45
N PHE A 486 -9.04 4.21 0.75
CA PHE A 486 -8.32 3.17 0.01
C PHE A 486 -7.57 2.19 0.92
N SER A 487 -7.01 2.65 2.04
CA SER A 487 -6.48 1.73 3.05
C SER A 487 -7.57 0.82 3.58
N PHE A 488 -8.77 1.35 3.86
CA PHE A 488 -9.91 0.56 4.29
C PHE A 488 -10.27 -0.50 3.25
N THR A 489 -10.46 -0.12 1.99
CA THR A 489 -10.85 -1.08 0.94
C THR A 489 -9.78 -2.15 0.69
N SER A 490 -8.50 -1.78 0.74
CA SER A 490 -7.39 -2.71 0.61
C SER A 490 -7.38 -3.76 1.72
N ILE A 491 -7.55 -3.34 2.98
CA ILE A 491 -7.60 -4.27 4.13
C ILE A 491 -8.81 -5.19 4.01
N LEU A 492 -9.99 -4.66 3.69
CA LEU A 492 -11.18 -5.50 3.54
C LEU A 492 -11.00 -6.56 2.44
N TYR A 493 -10.40 -6.16 1.32
CA TYR A 493 -10.10 -7.05 0.20
C TYR A 493 -9.14 -8.16 0.62
N GLU A 494 -8.03 -7.83 1.27
CA GLU A 494 -7.01 -8.79 1.71
C GLU A 494 -7.56 -9.81 2.74
N TYR A 495 -8.36 -9.35 3.70
CA TYR A 495 -8.98 -10.23 4.70
C TYR A 495 -10.24 -10.95 4.17
N ASN A 496 -10.59 -10.77 2.89
CA ASN A 496 -11.78 -11.33 2.25
C ASN A 496 -13.07 -11.03 3.03
N ILE A 497 -13.24 -9.81 3.53
CA ILE A 497 -14.41 -9.39 4.29
C ILE A 497 -15.57 -9.13 3.33
N ARG A 498 -16.60 -9.98 3.36
CA ARG A 498 -17.63 -10.07 2.31
C ARG A 498 -18.86 -9.16 2.47
N SER A 499 -18.94 -8.34 3.52
CA SER A 499 -20.12 -7.49 3.77
C SER A 499 -19.71 -6.11 4.27
N CYS A 500 -19.98 -5.07 3.48
CA CYS A 500 -19.82 -3.65 3.84
C CYS A 500 -20.88 -2.80 3.13
N ASN A 501 -22.12 -2.84 3.65
CA ASN A 501 -23.25 -2.14 3.05
C ASN A 501 -23.15 -0.62 3.21
N GLY A 502 -22.58 -0.14 4.32
CA GLY A 502 -22.32 1.27 4.56
C GLY A 502 -21.32 1.86 3.56
N PHE A 503 -20.28 1.11 3.20
CA PHE A 503 -19.35 1.49 2.14
C PHE A 503 -20.06 1.70 0.79
N VAL A 504 -20.93 0.78 0.39
CA VAL A 504 -21.65 0.91 -0.89
C VAL A 504 -22.53 2.16 -0.90
N LYS A 505 -23.30 2.42 0.16
CA LYS A 505 -24.13 3.64 0.28
C LYS A 505 -23.31 4.92 0.29
N PHE A 506 -22.15 4.90 0.96
CA PHE A 506 -21.22 6.02 0.95
C PHE A 506 -20.71 6.32 -0.47
N MET A 507 -20.37 5.28 -1.24
CA MET A 507 -19.87 5.41 -2.60
C MET A 507 -20.89 5.99 -3.59
N GLU A 508 -22.20 5.85 -3.33
CA GLU A 508 -23.26 6.47 -4.14
C GLU A 508 -23.11 7.99 -4.19
N HIS A 509 -22.63 8.59 -3.09
CA HIS A 509 -22.46 10.04 -2.96
C HIS A 509 -20.99 10.46 -3.12
N ALA A 510 -20.04 9.62 -2.72
CA ALA A 510 -18.63 9.94 -2.72
C ALA A 510 -17.94 9.74 -4.07
N SER A 511 -18.41 8.82 -4.92
CA SER A 511 -17.74 8.47 -6.18
C SER A 511 -17.45 9.67 -7.11
N PRO A 512 -18.30 10.71 -7.24
CA PRO A 512 -17.98 11.87 -8.08
C PRO A 512 -16.83 12.70 -7.51
N ILE A 513 -16.68 12.75 -6.18
CA ILE A 513 -15.75 13.63 -5.44
C ILE A 513 -14.36 12.98 -5.26
N LEU A 514 -14.24 11.67 -5.47
CA LEU A 514 -12.95 10.96 -5.48
C LEU A 514 -11.98 11.58 -6.50
N PRO A 515 -10.65 11.33 -6.39
CA PRO A 515 -9.68 11.82 -7.34
C PRO A 515 -10.09 11.56 -8.79
N THR A 516 -9.81 12.49 -9.69
CA THR A 516 -10.15 12.37 -11.12
C THR A 516 -9.40 11.23 -11.80
N ARG A 517 -8.22 10.89 -11.30
CA ARG A 517 -7.41 9.75 -11.74
C ARG A 517 -7.26 8.77 -10.60
N MET A 518 -7.68 7.54 -10.82
CA MET A 518 -7.52 6.43 -9.87
C MET A 518 -6.73 5.32 -10.54
N ASN A 519 -5.81 4.71 -9.79
CA ASN A 519 -5.02 3.60 -10.32
C ASN A 519 -5.85 2.30 -10.40
N PRO A 520 -5.40 1.28 -11.15
CA PRO A 520 -6.15 0.04 -11.32
C PRO A 520 -6.46 -0.70 -10.01
N PHE A 521 -5.54 -0.71 -9.03
CA PHE A 521 -5.74 -1.38 -7.73
C PHE A 521 -6.82 -0.68 -6.90
N GLU A 522 -6.82 0.65 -6.85
CA GLU A 522 -7.85 1.43 -6.14
C GLU A 522 -9.24 1.15 -6.70
N VAL A 523 -9.37 1.13 -8.03
CA VAL A 523 -10.63 0.83 -8.72
C VAL A 523 -11.05 -0.62 -8.48
N ALA A 524 -10.13 -1.58 -8.62
CA ALA A 524 -10.39 -2.99 -8.36
C ALA A 524 -10.89 -3.24 -6.93
N HIS A 525 -10.20 -2.71 -5.90
CA HIS A 525 -10.63 -2.90 -4.51
C HIS A 525 -12.01 -2.31 -4.23
N CYS A 526 -12.31 -1.11 -4.77
CA CYS A 526 -13.63 -0.50 -4.60
C CYS A 526 -14.73 -1.34 -5.27
N LEU A 527 -14.52 -1.73 -6.54
CA LEU A 527 -15.50 -2.49 -7.31
C LEU A 527 -15.73 -3.89 -6.74
N SER A 528 -14.66 -4.57 -6.31
CA SER A 528 -14.77 -5.86 -5.64
C SER A 528 -15.68 -5.76 -4.42
N LEU A 529 -15.53 -4.74 -3.57
CA LEU A 529 -16.41 -4.53 -2.41
C LEU A 529 -17.86 -4.18 -2.80
N ILE A 530 -18.06 -3.36 -3.84
CA ILE A 530 -19.39 -3.01 -4.33
C ILE A 530 -20.11 -4.22 -4.92
N SER A 531 -19.39 -5.20 -5.45
CA SER A 531 -19.94 -6.42 -6.07
C SER A 531 -20.37 -7.51 -5.08
N LEU A 532 -20.09 -7.34 -3.77
CA LEU A 532 -20.34 -8.35 -2.73
C LEU A 532 -21.74 -8.34 -2.07
N PRO A 533 -22.52 -7.25 -2.00
CA PRO A 533 -23.81 -7.24 -1.29
C PRO A 533 -24.84 -8.22 -1.88
N GLU A 534 -25.63 -8.85 -1.00
CA GLU A 534 -26.66 -9.85 -1.36
C GLU A 534 -27.87 -9.28 -2.13
N ARG A 535 -28.07 -7.96 -2.14
CA ARG A 535 -29.26 -7.32 -2.71
C ARG A 535 -29.28 -7.22 -4.24
N GLY A 536 -28.29 -7.80 -4.91
CA GLY A 536 -28.16 -7.76 -6.37
C GLY A 536 -27.82 -6.36 -6.91
N PRO A 537 -27.66 -6.23 -8.23
CA PRO A 537 -27.28 -4.98 -8.86
C PRO A 537 -28.42 -3.94 -8.82
N SER A 538 -28.08 -2.69 -8.49
CA SER A 538 -28.99 -1.54 -8.52
C SER A 538 -28.53 -0.50 -9.54
N LYS A 539 -29.42 0.42 -9.96
CA LYS A 539 -29.05 1.55 -10.84
C LYS A 539 -27.90 2.39 -10.26
N SER A 540 -27.90 2.56 -8.95
CA SER A 540 -26.87 3.30 -8.21
C SER A 540 -25.51 2.61 -8.28
N THR A 541 -25.45 1.30 -8.01
CA THR A 541 -24.19 0.54 -8.11
C THR A 541 -23.65 0.52 -9.54
N ARG A 542 -24.52 0.45 -10.56
CA ARG A 542 -24.10 0.58 -11.97
C ARG A 542 -23.51 1.98 -12.26
N SER A 543 -24.12 3.05 -11.74
CA SER A 543 -23.59 4.42 -11.90
C SER A 543 -22.22 4.62 -11.23
N ILE A 544 -21.98 4.01 -10.06
CA ILE A 544 -20.66 4.03 -9.41
C ILE A 544 -19.62 3.35 -10.29
N VAL A 545 -19.95 2.18 -10.88
CA VAL A 545 -19.05 1.45 -11.81
C VAL A 545 -18.60 2.37 -12.94
N TRP A 546 -19.54 3.00 -13.64
CA TRP A 546 -19.23 3.92 -14.74
C TRP A 546 -18.37 5.11 -14.31
N THR A 547 -18.64 5.67 -13.13
CA THR A 547 -17.84 6.78 -12.57
C THR A 547 -16.40 6.35 -12.29
N LEU A 548 -16.19 5.17 -11.70
CA LEU A 548 -14.86 4.64 -11.41
C LEU A 548 -14.11 4.23 -12.68
N LEU A 549 -14.79 3.65 -13.66
CA LEU A 549 -14.22 3.36 -14.98
C LEU A 549 -13.78 4.64 -15.69
N GLY A 550 -14.60 5.70 -15.68
CA GLY A 550 -14.20 7.01 -16.22
C GLY A 550 -12.91 7.56 -15.60
N LYS A 551 -12.71 7.38 -14.29
CA LYS A 551 -11.47 7.76 -13.58
C LYS A 551 -10.28 6.87 -13.95
N LEU A 552 -10.52 5.57 -14.17
CA LEU A 552 -9.52 4.62 -14.67
C LEU A 552 -9.07 5.00 -16.09
N ARG A 553 -10.00 5.35 -16.98
CA ARG A 553 -9.69 5.81 -18.34
C ARG A 553 -8.84 7.08 -18.32
N GLN A 554 -9.15 8.03 -17.44
CA GLN A 554 -8.32 9.24 -17.28
C GLN A 554 -6.92 8.95 -16.75
N PHE A 555 -6.78 7.98 -15.84
CA PHE A 555 -5.48 7.49 -15.38
C PHE A 555 -4.71 6.90 -16.56
N TRP A 556 -5.32 5.97 -17.30
CA TRP A 556 -4.72 5.27 -18.43
C TRP A 556 -4.28 6.23 -19.55
N GLY A 557 -5.16 7.12 -20.01
CA GLY A 557 -4.81 8.12 -21.02
C GLY A 557 -3.74 9.13 -20.56
N SER A 558 -3.49 9.27 -19.25
CA SER A 558 -2.36 10.05 -18.74
C SER A 558 -1.07 9.23 -18.65
N HIS A 559 -1.19 7.92 -18.42
CA HIS A 559 -0.10 6.95 -18.38
C HIS A 559 0.49 6.74 -19.79
N GLU A 560 -0.37 6.47 -20.77
CA GLU A 560 0.01 6.32 -22.19
C GLU A 560 0.76 7.55 -22.72
N ARG A 561 0.27 8.76 -22.42
CA ARG A 561 0.95 10.00 -22.85
C ARG A 561 2.35 10.15 -22.28
N ARG A 562 2.61 9.63 -21.08
CA ARG A 562 3.96 9.65 -20.48
C ARG A 562 4.83 8.54 -21.04
N ALA A 563 4.29 7.33 -21.20
CA ALA A 563 5.01 6.18 -21.73
C ALA A 563 5.37 6.33 -23.22
N GLY A 564 4.45 6.87 -24.02
CA GLY A 564 4.64 7.17 -25.44
C GLY A 564 5.69 8.25 -25.70
N ALA A 565 5.84 9.21 -24.77
CA ALA A 565 6.90 10.22 -24.83
C ALA A 565 8.31 9.65 -24.57
N LEU A 566 8.41 8.48 -23.92
CA LEU A 566 9.67 7.88 -23.50
C LEU A 566 10.11 6.69 -24.37
N SER A 567 9.18 6.01 -25.06
CA SER A 567 9.50 4.69 -25.64
C SER A 567 9.03 4.45 -27.08
N GLY A 568 8.24 5.34 -27.69
CA GLY A 568 7.69 5.12 -29.05
C GLY A 568 6.91 3.79 -29.19
N SER A 569 6.53 3.16 -28.08
CA SER A 569 5.91 1.83 -28.04
C SER A 569 4.41 1.93 -28.27
N LEU A 570 3.88 0.99 -29.05
CA LEU A 570 2.44 0.78 -29.26
C LEU A 570 1.74 0.54 -27.90
N SER A 571 0.61 1.22 -27.68
CA SER A 571 -0.20 1.07 -26.47
C SER A 571 -0.62 -0.39 -26.26
N CYS A 572 -0.13 -1.00 -25.19
CA CYS A 572 -0.58 -2.31 -24.71
C CYS A 572 -1.68 -2.06 -23.68
N GLY A 573 -2.88 -2.63 -23.84
CA GLY A 573 -4.00 -2.37 -22.91
C GLY A 573 -3.70 -2.70 -21.44
N LEU A 574 -4.55 -2.22 -20.52
CA LEU A 574 -4.38 -2.38 -19.07
C LEU A 574 -4.16 -3.83 -18.62
N LEU A 575 -4.74 -4.82 -19.31
CA LEU A 575 -4.57 -6.24 -18.98
C LEU A 575 -3.10 -6.68 -19.08
N ALA A 576 -2.31 -6.05 -19.96
CA ALA A 576 -0.89 -6.34 -20.11
C ALA A 576 -0.08 -5.91 -18.89
N GLU A 577 -0.33 -4.68 -18.42
CA GLU A 577 0.46 -4.04 -17.36
C GLU A 577 -0.06 -4.39 -15.95
N TYR A 578 -1.39 -4.50 -15.81
CA TYR A 578 -2.09 -4.70 -14.53
C TYR A 578 -3.08 -5.87 -14.63
N PRO A 579 -2.62 -7.10 -14.90
CA PRO A 579 -3.51 -8.24 -15.20
C PRO A 579 -4.43 -8.60 -14.03
N VAL A 580 -3.92 -8.58 -12.79
CA VAL A 580 -4.71 -8.91 -11.59
C VAL A 580 -5.82 -7.87 -11.34
N PRO A 581 -5.54 -6.55 -11.22
CA PRO A 581 -6.59 -5.55 -11.08
C PRO A 581 -7.63 -5.56 -12.20
N CYS A 582 -7.21 -5.76 -13.46
CA CYS A 582 -8.15 -5.83 -14.59
C CYS A 582 -9.14 -6.97 -14.45
N MET A 583 -8.67 -8.15 -14.05
CA MET A 583 -9.54 -9.30 -13.83
C MET A 583 -10.54 -9.08 -12.71
N GLU A 584 -10.11 -8.47 -11.61
CA GLU A 584 -11.02 -8.14 -10.50
C GLU A 584 -12.09 -7.12 -10.94
N ILE A 585 -11.70 -6.11 -11.72
CA ILE A 585 -12.64 -5.13 -12.27
C ILE A 585 -13.66 -5.81 -13.19
N LEU A 586 -13.21 -6.60 -14.17
CA LEU A 586 -14.10 -7.31 -15.11
C LEU A 586 -15.02 -8.30 -14.38
N ARG A 587 -14.53 -8.98 -13.35
CA ARG A 587 -15.34 -9.88 -12.51
C ARG A 587 -16.40 -9.11 -11.70
N ALA A 588 -16.02 -7.96 -11.13
CA ALA A 588 -16.96 -7.10 -10.40
C ALA A 588 -18.02 -6.53 -11.33
N MET A 589 -17.64 -6.10 -12.54
CA MET A 589 -18.57 -5.65 -13.59
C MET A 589 -19.56 -6.75 -13.97
N MET A 590 -19.09 -7.98 -14.17
CA MET A 590 -19.95 -9.14 -14.45
C MET A 590 -20.96 -9.38 -13.32
N ARG A 591 -20.53 -9.36 -12.05
CA ARG A 591 -21.42 -9.53 -10.89
C ARG A 591 -22.44 -8.40 -10.73
N LEU A 592 -22.08 -7.19 -11.15
CA LEU A 592 -22.93 -6.01 -11.11
C LEU A 592 -23.77 -5.83 -12.38
N GLU A 593 -23.70 -6.79 -13.30
CA GLU A 593 -24.39 -6.79 -14.59
C GLU A 593 -24.12 -5.50 -15.40
N VAL A 594 -22.84 -5.09 -15.44
CA VAL A 594 -22.37 -3.95 -16.24
C VAL A 594 -21.49 -4.46 -17.37
N ILE A 595 -21.95 -4.34 -18.61
CA ILE A 595 -21.17 -4.67 -19.79
C ILE A 595 -20.23 -3.50 -20.10
N PRO A 596 -18.91 -3.70 -20.33
CA PRO A 596 -17.99 -2.60 -20.64
C PRO A 596 -18.36 -1.88 -21.96
N GLU A 597 -18.29 -0.55 -21.94
CA GLU A 597 -18.41 0.27 -23.15
C GLU A 597 -17.19 0.10 -24.06
N GLU A 598 -17.32 0.51 -25.33
CA GLU A 598 -16.23 0.42 -26.30
C GLU A 598 -14.94 1.08 -25.81
N ASP A 599 -15.02 2.29 -25.26
CA ASP A 599 -13.87 3.01 -24.69
C ASP A 599 -13.21 2.24 -23.53
N ASP A 600 -14.00 1.49 -22.74
CA ASP A 600 -13.47 0.64 -21.67
C ASP A 600 -12.79 -0.60 -22.22
N LEU A 601 -13.35 -1.22 -23.26
CA LEU A 601 -12.72 -2.33 -23.97
C LEU A 601 -11.37 -1.91 -24.57
N TRP A 602 -11.27 -0.69 -25.13
CA TRP A 602 -10.02 -0.12 -25.60
C TRP A 602 -9.01 0.05 -24.46
N CYS A 603 -9.46 0.50 -23.29
CA CYS A 603 -8.59 0.63 -22.13
C CYS A 603 -8.11 -0.74 -21.60
N PHE A 604 -8.97 -1.76 -21.57
CA PHE A 604 -8.60 -3.09 -21.07
C PHE A 604 -7.70 -3.87 -22.03
N PHE A 605 -8.08 -3.91 -23.31
CA PHE A 605 -7.48 -4.80 -24.31
C PHE A 605 -6.54 -4.09 -25.28
N GLY A 606 -6.57 -2.76 -25.35
CA GLY A 606 -5.79 -1.97 -26.31
C GLY A 606 -6.44 -1.89 -27.69
N SER A 607 -5.70 -1.36 -28.66
CA SER A 607 -6.20 -1.14 -30.02
C SER A 607 -6.35 -2.42 -30.84
N PRO A 608 -7.53 -2.75 -31.41
CA PRO A 608 -7.69 -3.85 -32.35
C PRO A 608 -6.89 -3.66 -33.65
N VAL A 609 -6.57 -2.42 -34.03
CA VAL A 609 -5.87 -2.10 -35.30
C VAL A 609 -4.34 -2.32 -35.19
N GLY A 610 -3.81 -2.49 -33.98
CA GLY A 610 -2.37 -2.67 -33.71
C GLY A 610 -1.91 -4.11 -33.50
N PHE A 611 -2.83 -5.09 -33.52
CA PHE A 611 -2.51 -6.51 -33.30
C PHE A 611 -2.02 -7.25 -34.55
N THR A 612 -1.54 -6.53 -35.57
CA THR A 612 -0.83 -7.14 -36.70
C THR A 612 0.56 -7.57 -36.26
N MET A 613 0.68 -8.75 -35.65
CA MET A 613 1.91 -9.44 -35.22
C MET A 613 3.20 -8.92 -35.89
N PRO A 614 3.91 -7.93 -35.31
CA PRO A 614 5.26 -7.61 -35.72
C PRO A 614 6.21 -8.08 -34.61
N ASN A 615 7.10 -9.00 -34.98
CA ASN A 615 8.27 -9.49 -34.24
C ASN A 615 8.48 -8.94 -32.80
N GLU A 616 8.25 -9.83 -31.84
CA GLU A 616 8.92 -9.99 -30.54
C GLU A 616 8.74 -8.90 -29.45
N LYS A 617 8.56 -7.61 -29.76
CA LYS A 617 8.61 -6.57 -28.71
C LYS A 617 7.34 -6.40 -27.85
N PRO A 618 6.10 -6.32 -28.39
CA PRO A 618 4.91 -6.08 -27.55
C PRO A 618 4.58 -7.26 -26.63
N PHE A 619 5.02 -8.48 -26.95
CA PHE A 619 4.76 -9.68 -26.16
C PHE A 619 5.60 -9.80 -24.88
N THR A 620 6.68 -9.01 -24.73
CA THR A 620 7.48 -9.02 -23.50
C THR A 620 6.72 -8.47 -22.29
N ALA A 621 5.80 -7.51 -22.49
CA ALA A 621 4.92 -7.01 -21.43
C ALA A 621 3.93 -8.08 -20.93
N PHE A 622 3.45 -8.93 -21.84
CA PHE A 622 2.48 -10.00 -21.55
C PHE A 622 3.10 -11.28 -20.97
N ARG A 623 4.43 -11.39 -20.93
CA ARG A 623 5.15 -12.47 -20.21
C ARG A 623 4.90 -12.48 -18.70
N ASN A 624 4.23 -11.48 -18.16
CA ASN A 624 3.87 -11.42 -16.75
C ASN A 624 2.44 -11.93 -16.46
N VAL A 625 1.62 -12.21 -17.47
CA VAL A 625 0.24 -12.69 -17.27
C VAL A 625 0.25 -14.19 -16.92
N SER A 626 -0.16 -14.55 -15.71
CA SER A 626 -0.24 -15.95 -15.25
C SER A 626 -1.29 -16.76 -16.01
N ALA A 627 -1.06 -18.07 -16.18
CA ALA A 627 -2.03 -19.00 -16.75
C ALA A 627 -3.40 -18.97 -16.04
N LEU A 628 -3.39 -18.73 -14.72
CA LEU A 628 -4.61 -18.57 -13.91
C LEU A 628 -5.45 -17.38 -14.39
N ILE A 629 -4.80 -16.28 -14.76
CA ILE A 629 -5.46 -15.05 -15.21
C ILE A 629 -6.15 -15.27 -16.56
N LEU A 630 -5.51 -16.01 -17.47
CA LEU A 630 -6.12 -16.38 -18.75
C LEU A 630 -7.33 -17.32 -18.56
N ALA A 631 -7.23 -18.28 -17.63
CA ALA A 631 -8.35 -19.14 -17.27
C ALA A 631 -9.50 -18.36 -16.60
N ASP A 632 -9.20 -17.36 -15.78
CA ASP A 632 -10.21 -16.47 -15.21
C ASP A 632 -10.85 -15.57 -16.28
N LEU A 633 -10.05 -15.05 -17.23
CA LEU A 633 -10.53 -14.21 -18.32
C LEU A 633 -11.54 -14.93 -19.20
N SER A 634 -11.23 -16.16 -19.60
CA SER A 634 -12.17 -16.99 -20.38
C SER A 634 -13.50 -17.17 -19.64
N ARG A 635 -13.46 -17.51 -18.35
CA ARG A 635 -14.66 -17.64 -17.50
C ARG A 635 -15.46 -16.35 -17.38
N VAL A 636 -14.79 -15.20 -17.25
CA VAL A 636 -15.45 -13.89 -17.15
C VAL A 636 -16.13 -13.52 -18.47
N ILE A 637 -15.44 -13.65 -19.61
CA ILE A 637 -16.01 -13.39 -20.94
C ILE A 637 -17.21 -14.31 -21.22
N ALA A 638 -17.09 -15.60 -20.92
CA ALA A 638 -18.20 -16.55 -21.07
C ALA A 638 -19.39 -16.18 -20.17
N SER A 639 -19.13 -15.67 -18.97
CA SER A 639 -20.19 -15.27 -18.03
C SER A 639 -20.93 -14.02 -18.46
N PHE A 640 -20.25 -13.02 -19.03
CA PHE A 640 -20.92 -11.90 -19.69
C PHE A 640 -21.89 -12.39 -20.76
N GLY A 641 -21.49 -13.43 -21.51
CA GLY A 641 -22.31 -14.07 -22.51
C GLY A 641 -23.69 -14.56 -22.05
N ARG A 642 -23.83 -14.92 -20.78
CA ARG A 642 -25.11 -15.38 -20.20
C ARG A 642 -26.02 -14.25 -19.76
N LEU A 643 -25.47 -13.04 -19.54
CA LEU A 643 -26.24 -11.85 -19.12
C LEU A 643 -27.02 -11.22 -20.28
N ALA A 644 -26.60 -11.46 -21.52
CA ALA A 644 -27.10 -10.82 -22.74
C ALA A 644 -28.54 -11.21 -23.16
N GLY A 645 -29.10 -12.28 -22.60
CA GLY A 645 -30.42 -12.81 -23.01
C GLY A 645 -31.62 -11.92 -22.68
N LEU A 646 -31.40 -10.65 -22.29
CA LEU A 646 -32.41 -9.75 -21.75
C LEU A 646 -32.66 -8.48 -22.59
N ASN A 647 -31.69 -7.98 -23.38
CA ASN A 647 -31.84 -6.76 -24.20
C ASN A 647 -31.02 -6.80 -25.52
N VAL A 648 -31.51 -6.12 -26.56
CA VAL A 648 -30.89 -6.09 -27.92
C VAL A 648 -29.66 -5.16 -28.02
N GLU A 649 -29.63 -4.03 -27.30
CA GLU A 649 -28.47 -3.10 -27.31
C GLU A 649 -27.23 -3.71 -26.64
N ASP A 650 -27.47 -4.55 -25.63
CA ASP A 650 -26.43 -5.29 -24.91
C ASP A 650 -25.72 -6.31 -25.83
N ASP A 651 -26.42 -6.85 -26.84
CA ASP A 651 -25.90 -7.89 -27.74
C ASP A 651 -24.79 -7.39 -28.69
N ALA A 652 -24.90 -6.13 -29.15
CA ALA A 652 -23.88 -5.49 -29.99
C ALA A 652 -22.57 -5.22 -29.21
N GLN A 653 -22.68 -4.71 -27.98
CA GLN A 653 -21.53 -4.48 -27.10
C GLN A 653 -20.88 -5.80 -26.67
N LEU A 654 -21.71 -6.82 -26.39
CA LEU A 654 -21.25 -8.15 -26.07
C LEU A 654 -20.51 -8.83 -27.22
N THR A 655 -20.97 -8.62 -28.46
CA THR A 655 -20.26 -9.07 -29.65
C THR A 655 -18.88 -8.44 -29.75
N LYS A 656 -18.73 -7.13 -29.43
CA LYS A 656 -17.42 -6.45 -29.36
C LYS A 656 -16.55 -6.97 -28.23
N LEU A 657 -17.11 -7.16 -27.04
CA LEU A 657 -16.40 -7.75 -25.90
C LEU A 657 -15.87 -9.15 -26.23
N ARG A 658 -16.69 -9.99 -26.86
CA ARG A 658 -16.29 -11.34 -27.26
C ARG A 658 -15.26 -11.30 -28.37
N SER A 659 -15.42 -10.47 -29.40
CA SER A 659 -14.42 -10.40 -30.47
C SER A 659 -13.07 -9.88 -29.96
N TRP A 660 -13.03 -8.78 -29.20
CA TRP A 660 -11.76 -8.24 -28.69
C TRP A 660 -11.16 -9.08 -27.57
N GLY A 661 -12.01 -9.58 -26.67
CA GLY A 661 -11.59 -10.44 -25.56
C GLY A 661 -11.10 -11.82 -26.02
N VAL A 662 -11.78 -12.44 -27.00
CA VAL A 662 -11.44 -13.79 -27.49
C VAL A 662 -10.40 -13.74 -28.61
N LEU A 663 -10.67 -13.01 -29.70
CA LEU A 663 -9.83 -13.02 -30.90
C LEU A 663 -8.54 -12.21 -30.73
N ASN A 664 -8.65 -11.01 -30.17
CA ASN A 664 -7.50 -10.10 -30.11
C ASN A 664 -6.64 -10.32 -28.86
N THR A 665 -7.20 -10.92 -27.81
CA THR A 665 -6.52 -11.03 -26.51
C THR A 665 -6.32 -12.49 -26.08
N LEU A 666 -7.39 -13.21 -25.75
CA LEU A 666 -7.30 -14.52 -25.09
C LEU A 666 -6.60 -15.57 -25.96
N LEU A 667 -7.04 -15.76 -27.21
CA LEU A 667 -6.46 -16.76 -28.12
C LEU A 667 -4.98 -16.47 -28.44
N PRO A 668 -4.57 -15.24 -28.83
CA PRO A 668 -3.17 -14.92 -29.06
C PRO A 668 -2.29 -15.13 -27.82
N LEU A 669 -2.73 -14.65 -26.65
CA LEU A 669 -1.97 -14.79 -25.40
C LEU A 669 -1.82 -16.25 -24.98
N LEU A 670 -2.90 -17.02 -25.05
CA LEU A 670 -2.86 -18.44 -24.71
C LEU A 670 -2.01 -19.24 -25.69
N THR A 671 -2.09 -18.93 -26.98
CA THR A 671 -1.21 -19.53 -28.01
C THR A 671 0.25 -19.26 -27.69
N LYS A 672 0.61 -18.01 -27.41
CA LYS A 672 2.00 -17.66 -27.09
C LYS A 672 2.50 -18.33 -25.81
N ARG A 673 1.67 -18.39 -24.77
CA ARG A 673 2.03 -19.08 -23.52
C ARG A 673 2.19 -20.58 -23.69
N THR A 674 1.34 -21.19 -24.52
CA THR A 674 1.43 -22.63 -24.81
C THR A 674 2.64 -22.93 -25.70
N GLU A 675 3.00 -22.02 -26.61
CA GLU A 675 4.26 -22.08 -27.38
C GLU A 675 5.48 -21.99 -26.46
N GLU A 676 5.55 -20.99 -25.57
CA GLU A 676 6.65 -20.85 -24.59
C GLU A 676 6.77 -22.09 -23.69
N LEU A 677 5.65 -22.68 -23.27
CA LEU A 677 5.64 -23.94 -22.52
C LEU A 677 6.16 -25.10 -23.37
N ALA A 678 5.70 -25.23 -24.62
CA ALA A 678 6.14 -26.30 -25.52
C ALA A 678 7.64 -26.21 -25.82
N GLU A 679 8.19 -25.00 -25.94
CA GLU A 679 9.62 -24.77 -26.15
C GLU A 679 10.43 -25.07 -24.89
N SER A 680 10.01 -24.56 -23.72
CA SER A 680 10.71 -24.76 -22.45
C SER A 680 10.64 -26.20 -21.93
N ALA A 681 9.56 -26.92 -22.20
CA ALA A 681 9.41 -28.34 -21.85
C ALA A 681 10.46 -29.24 -22.52
N THR A 682 11.09 -28.78 -23.62
CA THR A 682 12.17 -29.53 -24.28
C THR A 682 13.54 -29.34 -23.63
N THR A 683 13.73 -28.29 -22.80
CA THR A 683 15.04 -27.88 -22.27
C THR A 683 15.19 -28.08 -20.76
N ASP A 684 14.15 -27.89 -19.94
CA ASP A 684 14.25 -28.02 -18.47
C ASP A 684 12.96 -28.62 -17.86
N ARG A 685 13.02 -29.87 -17.38
CA ARG A 685 11.85 -30.78 -17.35
C ARG A 685 10.96 -30.69 -16.11
N ALA A 686 11.49 -30.46 -14.90
CA ALA A 686 10.74 -30.64 -13.66
C ALA A 686 10.15 -29.34 -13.07
N GLU A 687 10.86 -28.22 -13.18
CA GLU A 687 10.45 -26.96 -12.53
C GLU A 687 9.43 -26.16 -13.36
N VAL A 688 9.46 -26.32 -14.68
CA VAL A 688 8.60 -25.59 -15.64
C VAL A 688 7.14 -26.03 -15.56
N TRP A 689 6.88 -27.31 -15.29
CA TRP A 689 5.51 -27.87 -15.28
C TRP A 689 4.79 -27.56 -13.97
N GLY A 690 5.50 -27.54 -12.84
CA GLY A 690 4.95 -27.11 -11.55
C GLY A 690 4.47 -25.65 -11.56
N LYS A 691 5.18 -24.75 -12.25
CA LYS A 691 4.83 -23.32 -12.36
C LYS A 691 3.63 -23.05 -13.29
N ASN A 692 3.30 -23.95 -14.22
CA ASN A 692 2.27 -23.77 -15.26
C ASN A 692 1.09 -24.75 -15.15
N SER A 693 0.88 -25.36 -13.99
CA SER A 693 -0.13 -26.42 -13.76
C SER A 693 -1.57 -26.07 -14.17
N VAL A 694 -1.93 -24.79 -14.21
CA VAL A 694 -3.29 -24.31 -14.54
C VAL A 694 -3.48 -24.01 -16.04
N LEU A 695 -2.41 -24.01 -16.84
CA LEU A 695 -2.49 -23.70 -18.28
C LEU A 695 -3.40 -24.67 -19.07
N PRO A 696 -3.40 -26.00 -18.81
CA PRO A 696 -4.31 -26.92 -19.48
C PRO A 696 -5.79 -26.58 -19.29
N PHE A 697 -6.16 -26.14 -18.08
CA PHE A 697 -7.51 -25.67 -17.79
C PHE A 697 -7.89 -24.42 -18.60
N ALA A 698 -6.93 -23.55 -18.90
CA ALA A 698 -7.15 -22.37 -19.73
C ALA A 698 -7.48 -22.75 -21.18
N TRP A 699 -6.93 -23.87 -21.71
CA TRP A 699 -7.25 -24.38 -23.05
C TRP A 699 -8.74 -24.72 -23.18
N SER A 700 -9.24 -25.56 -22.28
CA SER A 700 -10.64 -25.99 -22.30
C SER A 700 -11.61 -24.86 -21.95
N GLY A 701 -11.24 -23.95 -21.05
CA GLY A 701 -12.03 -22.74 -20.77
C GLY A 701 -12.14 -21.82 -21.98
N THR A 702 -11.05 -21.65 -22.73
CA THR A 702 -10.98 -20.78 -23.90
C THR A 702 -11.80 -21.33 -25.07
N ILE A 703 -11.63 -22.60 -25.42
CA ILE A 703 -12.38 -23.20 -26.54
C ILE A 703 -13.89 -23.27 -26.26
N LYS A 704 -14.31 -23.44 -24.99
CA LYS A 704 -15.72 -23.28 -24.60
C LYS A 704 -16.21 -21.86 -24.81
N THR A 705 -15.39 -20.87 -24.48
CA THR A 705 -15.72 -19.46 -24.71
C THR A 705 -15.85 -19.18 -26.21
N VAL A 706 -14.98 -19.76 -27.04
CA VAL A 706 -15.06 -19.72 -28.51
C VAL A 706 -16.36 -20.38 -29.01
N PHE A 707 -16.70 -21.56 -28.49
CA PHE A 707 -17.95 -22.27 -28.80
C PHE A 707 -19.19 -21.40 -28.61
N TYR A 708 -19.27 -20.68 -27.48
CA TYR A 708 -20.37 -19.74 -27.22
C TYR A 708 -20.28 -18.44 -28.04
N TYR A 709 -19.10 -18.03 -28.49
CA TYR A 709 -18.93 -16.88 -29.39
C TYR A 709 -19.47 -17.17 -30.79
N VAL A 710 -19.15 -18.35 -31.34
CA VAL A 710 -19.58 -18.75 -32.69
C VAL A 710 -21.10 -18.85 -32.80
N ASP A 711 -21.79 -19.31 -31.74
CA ASP A 711 -23.25 -19.53 -31.71
C ASP A 711 -23.71 -20.43 -32.87
N LEU A 712 -23.25 -21.69 -32.85
CA LEU A 712 -23.53 -22.68 -33.89
C LEU A 712 -25.03 -22.92 -34.14
N HIS A 713 -25.85 -22.78 -33.10
CA HIS A 713 -27.30 -22.96 -33.20
C HIS A 713 -28.01 -21.74 -33.80
N MET A 714 -27.26 -20.67 -34.13
CA MET A 714 -27.79 -19.43 -34.71
C MET A 714 -28.93 -18.84 -33.85
N THR A 715 -28.80 -18.94 -32.54
CA THR A 715 -29.82 -18.45 -31.60
C THR A 715 -29.88 -16.92 -31.57
N THR A 716 -28.74 -16.28 -31.79
CA THR A 716 -28.53 -14.83 -31.71
C THR A 716 -27.97 -14.23 -33.00
N CYS A 717 -27.51 -15.04 -33.96
CA CYS A 717 -26.85 -14.55 -35.18
C CYS A 717 -27.36 -15.20 -36.48
N SER A 718 -27.07 -14.58 -37.62
CA SER A 718 -27.34 -15.16 -38.94
C SER A 718 -26.33 -16.26 -39.30
N PHE A 719 -26.68 -17.12 -40.24
CA PHE A 719 -25.76 -18.16 -40.76
C PHE A 719 -24.45 -17.57 -41.29
N GLU A 720 -24.53 -16.45 -42.04
CA GLU A 720 -23.36 -15.72 -42.52
C GLU A 720 -22.46 -15.24 -41.37
N MET A 721 -23.05 -14.68 -40.31
CA MET A 721 -22.30 -14.21 -39.15
C MET A 721 -21.65 -15.37 -38.40
N MET A 722 -22.35 -16.50 -38.24
CA MET A 722 -21.79 -17.73 -37.67
C MET A 722 -20.59 -18.23 -38.50
N SER A 723 -20.72 -18.27 -39.83
CA SER A 723 -19.64 -18.65 -40.75
C SER A 723 -18.43 -17.72 -40.62
N LYS A 724 -18.67 -16.41 -40.58
CA LYS A 724 -17.62 -15.41 -40.39
C LYS A 724 -16.91 -15.57 -39.04
N ARG A 725 -17.65 -15.75 -37.95
CA ARG A 725 -17.06 -15.96 -36.61
C ARG A 725 -16.26 -17.25 -36.54
N LEU A 726 -16.73 -18.31 -37.19
CA LEU A 726 -16.03 -19.59 -37.27
C LEU A 726 -14.70 -19.44 -38.03
N ASP A 727 -14.71 -18.70 -39.14
CA ASP A 727 -13.51 -18.38 -39.92
C ASP A 727 -12.49 -17.54 -39.12
N GLU A 728 -12.95 -16.51 -38.41
CA GLU A 728 -12.11 -15.65 -37.56
C GLU A 728 -11.36 -16.46 -36.48
N VAL A 729 -12.01 -17.48 -35.90
CA VAL A 729 -11.40 -18.30 -34.84
C VAL A 729 -10.57 -19.46 -35.38
N HIS A 730 -10.90 -20.02 -36.55
CA HIS A 730 -10.38 -21.30 -37.05
C HIS A 730 -8.85 -21.36 -37.04
N THR A 731 -8.21 -20.37 -37.67
CA THR A 731 -6.74 -20.30 -37.76
C THR A 731 -6.09 -20.18 -36.38
N LEU A 732 -6.67 -19.37 -35.48
CA LEU A 732 -6.16 -19.18 -34.13
C LEU A 732 -6.32 -20.45 -33.29
N THR A 733 -7.47 -21.14 -33.40
CA THR A 733 -7.71 -22.41 -32.71
C THR A 733 -6.81 -23.53 -33.22
N LYS A 734 -6.51 -23.55 -34.53
CA LYS A 734 -5.56 -24.48 -35.15
C LYS A 734 -4.14 -24.25 -34.63
N ASN A 735 -3.68 -23.00 -34.61
CA ASN A 735 -2.35 -22.65 -34.09
C ASN A 735 -2.20 -23.06 -32.62
N LEU A 736 -3.21 -22.78 -31.78
CA LEU A 736 -3.19 -23.23 -30.39
C LEU A 736 -3.18 -24.77 -30.28
N ALA A 737 -3.96 -25.48 -31.10
CA ALA A 737 -4.01 -26.95 -31.12
C ALA A 737 -2.64 -27.59 -31.42
N VAL A 738 -1.85 -26.98 -32.31
CA VAL A 738 -0.47 -27.41 -32.60
C VAL A 738 0.37 -27.43 -31.32
N PHE A 739 0.36 -26.34 -30.55
CA PHE A 739 1.18 -26.24 -29.33
C PHE A 739 0.62 -27.07 -28.17
N ILE A 740 -0.70 -27.20 -28.04
CA ILE A 740 -1.35 -28.12 -27.08
C ILE A 740 -0.89 -29.55 -27.34
N SER A 741 -0.92 -29.98 -28.61
CA SER A 741 -0.49 -31.31 -29.01
C SER A 741 0.98 -31.55 -28.68
N ARG A 742 1.85 -30.55 -28.92
CA ARG A 742 3.27 -30.62 -28.54
C ARG A 742 3.47 -30.75 -27.02
N CYS A 743 2.80 -29.93 -26.21
CA CYS A 743 2.89 -30.03 -24.75
C CYS A 743 2.45 -31.42 -24.26
N THR A 744 1.35 -31.93 -24.81
CA THR A 744 0.78 -33.23 -24.45
C THR A 744 1.69 -34.38 -24.89
N ASP A 745 2.33 -34.31 -26.05
CA ASP A 745 3.30 -35.33 -26.49
C ASP A 745 4.50 -35.42 -25.55
N VAL A 746 4.99 -34.28 -25.04
CA VAL A 746 6.06 -34.26 -24.05
C VAL A 746 5.59 -34.86 -22.71
N GLU A 747 4.39 -34.52 -22.23
CA GLU A 747 3.75 -35.12 -21.02
C GLU A 747 3.65 -36.64 -21.12
N ILE A 748 3.11 -37.13 -22.23
CA ILE A 748 2.97 -38.56 -22.50
C ILE A 748 4.35 -39.22 -22.53
N SER A 749 5.33 -38.61 -23.20
CA SER A 749 6.68 -39.17 -23.31
C SER A 749 7.39 -39.25 -21.95
N ASN A 750 7.27 -38.22 -21.10
CA ASN A 750 7.85 -38.20 -19.76
C ASN A 750 7.19 -39.23 -18.83
N SER A 751 5.87 -39.35 -18.89
CA SER A 751 5.10 -40.31 -18.10
C SER A 751 5.50 -41.77 -18.35
N TYR A 752 5.96 -42.08 -19.57
CA TYR A 752 6.44 -43.42 -19.92
C TYR A 752 7.93 -43.64 -19.63
N HIS A 753 8.73 -42.58 -19.47
CA HIS A 753 10.15 -42.70 -19.12
C HIS A 753 10.37 -42.92 -17.62
N ASP A 754 9.59 -42.27 -16.75
CA ASP A 754 9.67 -42.48 -15.28
C ASP A 754 9.22 -43.89 -14.85
N ASN A 755 8.36 -44.53 -15.63
CA ASN A 755 7.91 -45.92 -15.37
C ASN A 755 8.91 -46.99 -15.84
N ALA A 756 9.99 -46.61 -16.53
CA ALA A 756 10.99 -47.56 -17.02
C ALA A 756 12.14 -47.82 -16.02
N SER A 757 12.29 -46.99 -14.98
CA SER A 757 13.41 -47.10 -14.02
C SER A 757 13.09 -47.72 -12.66
N ASP A 758 11.84 -48.03 -12.31
CA ASP A 758 11.52 -48.67 -11.02
C ASP A 758 10.52 -49.83 -11.15
N GLN A 759 11.05 -51.07 -11.07
CA GLN A 759 10.30 -52.29 -10.74
C GLN A 759 10.01 -52.39 -9.22
N VAL A 760 9.70 -51.28 -8.55
CA VAL A 760 9.26 -51.32 -7.15
C VAL A 760 7.74 -51.14 -7.10
N ALA A 761 7.07 -52.08 -6.43
CA ALA A 761 5.63 -52.25 -6.32
C ALA A 761 4.90 -51.12 -5.54
N GLY A 762 5.20 -49.87 -5.82
CA GLY A 762 4.52 -48.72 -5.23
C GLY A 762 4.78 -47.46 -6.05
N GLU A 763 3.90 -47.18 -7.01
CA GLU A 763 3.44 -45.82 -7.36
C GLU A 763 2.42 -45.84 -8.53
N PRO A 764 1.22 -46.44 -8.39
CA PRO A 764 0.06 -45.93 -9.12
C PRO A 764 -0.36 -44.51 -8.63
N GLN A 765 0.36 -43.93 -7.66
CA GLN A 765 -0.02 -42.72 -6.94
C GLN A 765 0.34 -41.40 -7.65
N LYS A 766 1.29 -41.35 -8.59
CA LYS A 766 1.60 -40.04 -9.23
C LYS A 766 0.50 -39.52 -10.15
N PHE A 767 -0.26 -40.39 -10.82
CA PHE A 767 -1.40 -39.99 -11.67
C PHE A 767 -2.75 -40.00 -10.96
N SER A 768 -2.91 -40.73 -9.85
CA SER A 768 -4.17 -40.74 -9.08
C SER A 768 -4.40 -39.47 -8.25
N TYR A 769 -3.42 -38.56 -8.19
CA TYR A 769 -3.50 -37.29 -7.44
C TYR A 769 -3.31 -36.04 -8.31
N VAL A 770 -3.23 -36.16 -9.64
CA VAL A 770 -3.25 -34.99 -10.52
C VAL A 770 -4.72 -34.55 -10.67
N HIS A 771 -5.06 -33.38 -10.11
CA HIS A 771 -6.39 -32.80 -10.29
C HIS A 771 -6.74 -32.74 -11.79
N PHE A 772 -7.95 -33.17 -12.19
CA PHE A 772 -8.45 -33.17 -13.57
C PHE A 772 -8.14 -31.90 -14.36
N HIS A 773 -8.23 -30.74 -13.69
CA HIS A 773 -7.96 -29.42 -14.26
C HIS A 773 -6.50 -29.21 -14.70
N THR A 774 -5.57 -30.00 -14.18
CA THR A 774 -4.13 -29.92 -14.47
C THR A 774 -3.65 -31.03 -15.42
N ASN A 775 -4.52 -31.99 -15.79
CA ASN A 775 -4.20 -33.10 -16.68
C ASN A 775 -4.19 -32.64 -18.16
N MET A 776 -3.00 -32.53 -18.77
CA MET A 776 -2.84 -32.05 -20.15
C MET A 776 -3.56 -32.92 -21.17
N VAL A 777 -3.50 -34.25 -21.01
CA VAL A 777 -4.14 -35.21 -21.93
C VAL A 777 -5.65 -35.01 -21.91
N ALA A 778 -6.28 -34.99 -20.73
CA ALA A 778 -7.72 -34.80 -20.60
C ALA A 778 -8.18 -33.44 -21.17
N GLN A 779 -7.45 -32.36 -20.87
CA GLN A 779 -7.81 -31.03 -21.37
C GLN A 779 -7.58 -30.89 -22.89
N MET A 780 -6.59 -31.59 -23.47
CA MET A 780 -6.43 -31.71 -24.92
C MET A 780 -7.62 -32.41 -25.57
N PHE A 781 -8.11 -33.52 -25.00
CA PHE A 781 -9.31 -34.21 -25.50
C PHE A 781 -10.53 -33.28 -25.51
N ILE A 782 -10.78 -32.56 -24.42
CA ILE A 782 -11.89 -31.58 -24.34
C ILE A 782 -11.73 -30.51 -25.42
N TYR A 783 -10.51 -30.01 -25.62
CA TYR A 783 -10.24 -28.99 -26.63
C TYR A 783 -10.54 -29.49 -28.04
N MET A 784 -10.00 -30.64 -28.40
CA MET A 784 -10.15 -31.23 -29.73
C MET A 784 -11.59 -31.64 -30.03
N LEU A 785 -12.30 -32.21 -29.05
CA LEU A 785 -13.71 -32.60 -29.20
C LEU A 785 -14.61 -31.38 -29.41
N ILE A 786 -14.41 -30.29 -28.67
CA ILE A 786 -15.20 -29.07 -28.86
C ILE A 786 -14.91 -28.43 -30.23
N TRP A 787 -13.64 -28.37 -30.63
CA TRP A 787 -13.28 -27.82 -31.94
C TRP A 787 -13.84 -28.66 -33.09
N GLU A 788 -13.75 -29.98 -33.01
CA GLU A 788 -14.35 -30.89 -34.00
C GLU A 788 -15.86 -30.69 -34.09
N PHE A 789 -16.55 -30.64 -32.95
CA PHE A 789 -17.99 -30.42 -32.92
C PHE A 789 -18.39 -29.12 -33.63
N MET A 790 -17.67 -28.02 -33.38
CA MET A 790 -17.93 -26.75 -34.07
C MET A 790 -17.86 -26.87 -35.60
N LEU A 791 -16.82 -27.54 -36.12
CA LEU A 791 -16.62 -27.69 -37.55
C LEU A 791 -17.61 -28.68 -38.19
N PHE A 792 -17.92 -29.78 -37.51
CA PHE A 792 -18.78 -30.84 -38.04
C PHE A 792 -20.27 -30.47 -37.98
N GLU A 793 -20.74 -29.84 -36.91
CA GLU A 793 -22.10 -29.28 -36.83
C GLU A 793 -22.28 -28.07 -37.74
N GLY A 794 -21.26 -27.20 -37.82
CA GLY A 794 -21.24 -26.11 -38.80
C GLY A 794 -21.35 -26.63 -40.23
N SER A 795 -20.60 -27.69 -40.57
CA SER A 795 -20.63 -28.34 -41.88
C SER A 795 -21.97 -29.02 -42.17
N TRP A 796 -22.58 -29.62 -41.16
CA TRP A 796 -23.93 -30.17 -41.29
C TRP A 796 -24.94 -29.07 -41.65
N SER A 797 -24.91 -27.97 -40.90
CA SER A 797 -25.74 -26.79 -41.16
C SER A 797 -25.51 -26.21 -42.56
N ALA A 798 -24.25 -26.14 -43.00
CA ALA A 798 -23.88 -25.72 -44.35
C ALA A 798 -24.47 -26.63 -45.44
N LYS A 799 -24.36 -27.96 -45.28
CA LYS A 799 -24.96 -28.93 -46.21
C LYS A 799 -26.48 -28.79 -46.29
N GLN A 800 -27.16 -28.66 -45.15
CA GLN A 800 -28.61 -28.46 -45.12
C GLN A 800 -29.02 -27.18 -45.85
N ARG A 801 -28.22 -26.11 -45.74
CA ARG A 801 -28.47 -24.86 -46.48
C ARG A 801 -28.28 -25.00 -47.98
N LEU A 802 -27.23 -25.70 -48.42
CA LEU A 802 -26.97 -25.95 -49.84
C LEU A 802 -28.06 -26.78 -50.54
N LEU A 803 -28.88 -27.53 -49.78
CA LEU A 803 -30.04 -28.26 -50.31
C LEU A 803 -31.28 -27.37 -50.55
N THR A 804 -31.24 -26.09 -50.17
CA THR A 804 -32.38 -25.16 -50.31
C THR A 804 -32.39 -24.54 -51.71
N THR A 805 -33.53 -24.58 -52.41
CA THR A 805 -33.66 -24.18 -53.83
C THR A 805 -33.50 -22.68 -54.11
N ASN A 806 -33.66 -21.80 -53.11
CA ASN A 806 -33.55 -20.33 -53.24
C ASN A 806 -32.46 -19.76 -52.31
N LEU A 807 -31.24 -20.30 -52.39
CA LEU A 807 -30.13 -19.86 -51.53
C LEU A 807 -29.52 -18.53 -52.00
N ARG A 808 -29.27 -17.59 -51.08
CA ARG A 808 -28.54 -16.35 -51.39
C ARG A 808 -27.09 -16.66 -51.75
N SER A 809 -26.48 -15.86 -52.63
CA SER A 809 -25.09 -16.05 -53.06
C SER A 809 -24.09 -15.97 -51.89
N GLU A 810 -24.37 -15.14 -50.89
CA GLU A 810 -23.59 -14.98 -49.67
C GLU A 810 -23.65 -16.23 -48.78
N ASP A 811 -24.85 -16.80 -48.58
CA ASP A 811 -25.03 -18.06 -47.83
C ASP A 811 -24.34 -19.24 -48.52
N LYS A 812 -24.30 -19.25 -49.86
CA LYS A 812 -23.56 -20.27 -50.62
C LYS A 812 -22.06 -20.20 -50.36
N LYS A 813 -21.47 -19.00 -50.42
CA LYS A 813 -20.04 -18.77 -50.12
C LYS A 813 -19.71 -19.13 -48.67
N ALA A 814 -20.58 -18.74 -47.73
CA ALA A 814 -20.44 -19.08 -46.31
C ALA A 814 -20.46 -20.60 -46.08
N ALA A 815 -21.35 -21.32 -46.77
CA ALA A 815 -21.43 -22.77 -46.68
C ALA A 815 -20.22 -23.48 -47.28
N GLU A 816 -19.75 -23.06 -48.47
CA GLU A 816 -18.53 -23.58 -49.10
C GLU A 816 -17.31 -23.41 -48.19
N LYS A 817 -17.17 -22.22 -47.58
CA LYS A 817 -16.06 -21.91 -46.67
C LYS A 817 -16.05 -22.78 -45.40
N ILE A 818 -17.21 -23.08 -44.82
CA ILE A 818 -17.29 -23.98 -43.67
C ILE A 818 -16.86 -25.40 -44.03
N LEU A 819 -17.22 -25.87 -45.22
CA LEU A 819 -16.80 -27.19 -45.71
C LEU A 819 -15.28 -27.23 -45.92
N GLU A 820 -14.68 -26.16 -46.47
CA GLU A 820 -13.22 -26.04 -46.59
C GLU A 820 -12.51 -26.10 -45.22
N MET A 821 -13.03 -25.38 -44.21
CA MET A 821 -12.46 -25.40 -42.85
C MET A 821 -12.51 -26.80 -42.21
N LYS A 822 -13.58 -27.56 -42.48
CA LYS A 822 -13.68 -28.96 -42.03
C LYS A 822 -12.62 -29.84 -42.68
N GLU A 823 -12.43 -29.74 -44.00
CA GLU A 823 -11.41 -30.51 -44.70
C GLU A 823 -10.00 -30.14 -44.23
N ASP A 824 -9.72 -28.85 -44.00
CA ASP A 824 -8.47 -28.37 -43.41
C ASP A 824 -8.21 -28.95 -42.01
N TYR A 825 -9.25 -29.12 -41.19
CA TYR A 825 -9.14 -29.81 -39.89
C TYR A 825 -8.84 -31.30 -40.03
N ILE A 826 -9.48 -31.99 -40.98
CA ILE A 826 -9.19 -33.41 -41.26
C ILE A 826 -7.76 -33.59 -41.74
N GLU A 827 -7.26 -32.67 -42.56
CA GLU A 827 -5.86 -32.64 -43.00
C GLU A 827 -4.91 -32.37 -41.83
N PHE A 828 -5.25 -31.40 -40.97
CA PHE A 828 -4.49 -31.11 -39.75
C PHE A 828 -4.30 -32.35 -38.86
N LEU A 829 -5.36 -33.14 -38.63
CA LEU A 829 -5.27 -34.36 -37.82
C LEU A 829 -4.30 -35.40 -38.37
N LYS A 830 -4.02 -35.38 -39.68
CA LYS A 830 -3.13 -36.32 -40.39
C LYS A 830 -1.74 -35.74 -40.65
N THR A 831 -1.55 -34.45 -40.43
CA THR A 831 -0.30 -33.75 -40.72
C THR A 831 0.65 -33.84 -39.53
N PRO A 832 1.93 -34.22 -39.71
CA PRO A 832 2.92 -34.21 -38.65
C PRO A 832 3.12 -32.81 -38.04
N LEU A 833 3.33 -32.74 -36.72
CA LEU A 833 3.54 -31.47 -36.03
C LEU A 833 4.89 -30.81 -36.42
N PRO A 834 4.95 -29.49 -36.66
CA PRO A 834 6.18 -28.77 -37.00
C PRO A 834 7.16 -28.69 -35.81
N ASN A 835 8.47 -28.74 -36.11
CA ASN A 835 9.61 -28.58 -35.18
C ASN A 835 9.86 -29.70 -34.13
N ASN A 836 9.31 -30.89 -34.28
CA ASN A 836 9.78 -32.06 -33.52
C ASN A 836 10.94 -32.74 -34.28
N SER A 837 12.18 -32.37 -33.93
CA SER A 837 13.40 -32.83 -34.62
C SER A 837 13.61 -34.36 -34.65
N ASN A 838 12.80 -35.15 -33.94
CA ASN A 838 12.89 -36.62 -33.92
C ASN A 838 11.54 -37.39 -34.00
N ASN A 839 10.37 -36.74 -34.16
CA ASN A 839 9.06 -37.44 -34.13
C ASN A 839 8.09 -36.94 -35.21
N THR A 840 7.66 -37.83 -36.11
CA THR A 840 6.66 -37.61 -37.17
C THR A 840 5.20 -37.69 -36.68
N LYS A 841 4.96 -37.48 -35.38
CA LYS A 841 3.64 -37.72 -34.78
C LYS A 841 2.61 -36.69 -35.23
N THR A 842 1.42 -37.18 -35.56
CA THR A 842 0.23 -36.39 -35.83
C THR A 842 -0.56 -36.11 -34.54
N PRO A 843 -1.45 -35.10 -34.50
CA PRO A 843 -2.36 -34.91 -33.37
C PRO A 843 -3.15 -36.16 -33.00
N MET A 844 -3.58 -36.95 -34.01
CA MET A 844 -4.32 -38.19 -33.78
C MET A 844 -3.44 -39.27 -33.12
N ASP A 845 -2.17 -39.40 -33.50
CA ASP A 845 -1.23 -40.33 -32.85
C ASP A 845 -1.07 -40.00 -31.36
N ILE A 846 -1.02 -38.72 -31.00
CA ILE A 846 -0.89 -38.27 -29.61
C ILE A 846 -2.14 -38.64 -28.80
N MET A 847 -3.34 -38.48 -29.38
CA MET A 847 -4.59 -38.88 -28.75
C MET A 847 -4.67 -40.41 -28.56
N GLN A 848 -4.23 -41.19 -29.55
CA GLN A 848 -4.14 -42.66 -29.45
C GLN A 848 -3.22 -43.09 -28.30
N HIS A 849 -2.08 -42.42 -28.14
CA HIS A 849 -1.14 -42.68 -27.05
C HIS A 849 -1.74 -42.38 -25.66
N GLY A 850 -2.70 -41.45 -25.57
CA GLY A 850 -3.47 -41.19 -24.34
C GLY A 850 -4.28 -42.40 -23.86
N PHE A 851 -4.79 -43.21 -24.79
CA PHE A 851 -5.46 -44.50 -24.52
C PHE A 851 -4.48 -45.70 -24.49
N GLY A 852 -3.17 -45.46 -24.53
CA GLY A 852 -2.16 -46.53 -24.48
C GLY A 852 -1.94 -47.27 -25.81
N ILE A 853 -2.46 -46.75 -26.93
CA ILE A 853 -2.36 -47.34 -28.27
C ILE A 853 -1.14 -46.74 -28.98
N THR A 854 -0.19 -47.57 -29.43
CA THR A 854 1.09 -47.11 -30.01
C THR A 854 1.37 -47.65 -31.42
N LYS A 855 0.36 -48.03 -32.21
CA LYS A 855 0.56 -48.57 -33.56
C LYS A 855 -0.19 -47.80 -34.64
N THR A 856 0.57 -47.31 -35.62
CA THR A 856 0.10 -46.91 -36.96
C THR A 856 0.79 -47.68 -38.10
N GLY A 857 1.44 -48.82 -37.81
CA GLY A 857 2.11 -49.63 -38.82
C GLY A 857 1.44 -50.97 -39.11
N VAL A 858 1.00 -51.15 -40.37
CA VAL A 858 0.70 -52.46 -40.97
C VAL A 858 2.00 -53.27 -41.02
N ASN A 859 2.34 -53.97 -39.93
CA ASN A 859 3.10 -55.22 -39.94
C ASN A 859 3.16 -55.84 -38.54
N GLU A 860 3.14 -57.16 -38.56
CA GLU A 860 2.98 -58.11 -37.46
C GLU A 860 4.07 -57.96 -36.38
N SER A 861 3.63 -57.63 -35.18
CA SER A 861 4.33 -57.86 -33.90
C SER A 861 3.39 -57.44 -32.78
N SER A 862 3.32 -58.19 -31.70
CA SER A 862 2.32 -58.05 -30.63
C SER A 862 2.17 -56.60 -30.13
N PRO A 863 0.95 -56.13 -29.78
CA PRO A 863 0.78 -54.80 -29.22
C PRO A 863 1.54 -54.70 -27.90
N ILE A 864 2.48 -53.76 -27.81
CA ILE A 864 2.95 -53.30 -26.50
C ILE A 864 1.83 -52.38 -25.99
N THR A 865 0.80 -52.97 -25.38
CA THR A 865 -0.24 -52.23 -24.66
C THR A 865 0.41 -51.53 -23.48
N ARG A 866 0.64 -50.22 -23.61
CA ARG A 866 1.02 -49.38 -22.47
C ARG A 866 -0.24 -49.12 -21.65
N LYS A 867 -0.08 -48.95 -20.33
CA LYS A 867 -1.20 -48.60 -19.45
C LYS A 867 -1.84 -47.29 -19.95
N PRO A 868 -3.17 -47.23 -20.17
CA PRO A 868 -3.82 -46.01 -20.62
C PRO A 868 -3.63 -44.89 -19.58
N LEU A 869 -3.39 -43.66 -20.07
CA LEU A 869 -3.24 -42.46 -19.24
C LEU A 869 -4.60 -41.86 -18.87
N LEU A 870 -5.66 -42.23 -19.59
CA LEU A 870 -7.04 -41.94 -19.26
C LEU A 870 -7.69 -43.16 -18.62
N ASP A 871 -8.19 -43.00 -17.40
CA ASP A 871 -9.01 -44.00 -16.73
C ASP A 871 -10.52 -43.70 -16.89
N LYS A 872 -11.36 -44.61 -16.37
CA LYS A 872 -12.82 -44.48 -16.41
C LYS A 872 -13.31 -43.18 -15.78
N SER A 873 -12.71 -42.72 -14.68
CA SER A 873 -13.07 -41.44 -14.04
C SER A 873 -12.78 -40.25 -14.94
N LEU A 874 -11.59 -40.18 -15.54
CA LEU A 874 -11.19 -39.09 -16.41
C LEU A 874 -12.05 -39.03 -17.68
N VAL A 875 -12.42 -40.19 -18.25
CA VAL A 875 -13.35 -40.25 -19.40
C VAL A 875 -14.73 -39.71 -19.04
N LEU A 876 -15.27 -40.09 -17.87
CA LEU A 876 -16.54 -39.56 -17.37
C LEU A 876 -16.46 -38.06 -17.08
N GLU A 877 -15.33 -37.57 -16.57
CA GLU A 877 -15.12 -36.14 -16.38
C GLU A 877 -15.01 -35.40 -17.72
N ILE A 878 -14.26 -35.90 -18.70
CA ILE A 878 -14.20 -35.31 -20.06
C ILE A 878 -15.62 -35.14 -20.62
N THR A 879 -16.43 -36.20 -20.57
CA THR A 879 -17.82 -36.15 -21.07
C THR A 879 -18.71 -35.17 -20.29
N ASN A 880 -18.56 -35.06 -18.97
CA ASN A 880 -19.29 -34.08 -18.15
C ASN A 880 -18.88 -32.62 -18.43
N PHE A 881 -17.64 -32.39 -18.87
CA PHE A 881 -17.14 -31.05 -19.14
C PHE A 881 -17.41 -30.58 -20.58
N LEU A 882 -17.98 -31.38 -21.47
CA LEU A 882 -18.35 -30.94 -22.82
C LEU A 882 -19.68 -30.14 -22.80
N PRO A 883 -19.83 -29.11 -23.65
CA PRO A 883 -21.09 -28.37 -23.76
C PRO A 883 -22.18 -29.13 -24.56
N PHE A 884 -21.90 -30.37 -24.99
CA PHE A 884 -22.78 -31.24 -25.76
C PHE A 884 -22.56 -32.71 -25.36
N GLY A 885 -23.53 -33.57 -25.66
CA GLY A 885 -23.39 -35.02 -25.47
C GLY A 885 -22.66 -35.68 -26.64
N VAL A 886 -21.61 -36.45 -26.35
CA VAL A 886 -20.74 -37.10 -27.36
C VAL A 886 -21.51 -38.09 -28.26
N SER A 887 -22.50 -38.81 -27.71
CA SER A 887 -23.34 -39.76 -28.47
C SER A 887 -24.55 -39.13 -29.18
N LEU A 888 -24.76 -37.81 -29.07
CA LEU A 888 -25.89 -37.09 -29.66
C LEU A 888 -25.53 -36.34 -30.94
N VAL A 889 -24.28 -36.44 -31.39
CA VAL A 889 -23.77 -35.72 -32.58
C VAL A 889 -24.24 -36.44 -33.85
N LEU A 890 -24.96 -35.73 -34.73
CA LEU A 890 -25.58 -36.30 -35.93
C LEU A 890 -24.57 -36.70 -37.02
N ASN A 891 -23.36 -36.13 -36.95
CA ASN A 891 -22.26 -36.35 -37.88
C ASN A 891 -20.94 -36.33 -37.09
N PRO A 892 -20.58 -37.42 -36.40
CA PRO A 892 -19.37 -37.46 -35.58
C PRO A 892 -18.13 -37.34 -36.46
N GLY A 893 -17.13 -36.60 -36.00
CA GLY A 893 -15.83 -36.52 -36.67
C GLY A 893 -14.86 -37.59 -36.16
N PRO A 894 -13.67 -37.71 -36.78
CA PRO A 894 -12.69 -38.73 -36.47
C PRO A 894 -12.28 -38.81 -34.99
N VAL A 895 -12.17 -37.67 -34.30
CA VAL A 895 -11.79 -37.60 -32.89
C VAL A 895 -12.93 -38.08 -31.99
N ASN A 896 -14.17 -37.66 -32.28
CA ASN A 896 -15.35 -38.08 -31.54
C ASN A 896 -15.63 -39.58 -31.73
N GLU A 897 -15.56 -40.09 -32.97
CA GLU A 897 -15.69 -41.53 -33.26
C GLU A 897 -14.66 -42.34 -32.46
N PHE A 898 -13.39 -41.96 -32.55
CA PHE A 898 -12.31 -42.62 -31.81
C PHE A 898 -12.53 -42.55 -30.29
N PHE A 899 -12.82 -41.37 -29.75
CA PHE A 899 -13.04 -41.18 -28.32
C PHE A 899 -14.24 -42.01 -27.83
N SER A 900 -15.34 -42.05 -28.58
CA SER A 900 -16.53 -42.81 -28.24
C SER A 900 -16.27 -44.32 -28.21
N GLU A 901 -15.58 -44.85 -29.22
CA GLU A 901 -15.24 -46.27 -29.32
C GLU A 901 -14.34 -46.71 -28.16
N GLN A 902 -13.26 -45.97 -27.91
CA GLN A 902 -12.30 -46.32 -26.87
C GLN A 902 -12.85 -46.08 -25.46
N SER A 903 -13.64 -45.02 -25.27
CA SER A 903 -14.34 -44.77 -23.99
C SER A 903 -15.38 -45.85 -23.69
N GLY A 904 -16.15 -46.29 -24.69
CA GLY A 904 -17.07 -47.41 -24.55
C GLY A 904 -16.35 -48.70 -24.14
N SER A 905 -15.22 -49.00 -24.79
CA SER A 905 -14.38 -50.15 -24.43
C SER A 905 -13.86 -50.07 -22.99
N LEU A 906 -13.43 -48.90 -22.51
CA LEU A 906 -12.96 -48.69 -21.13
C LEU A 906 -14.05 -48.65 -20.06
N ILE A 907 -15.31 -48.34 -20.44
CA ILE A 907 -16.43 -48.27 -19.48
C ILE A 907 -17.06 -49.65 -19.27
N VAL A 908 -17.10 -50.46 -20.33
CA VAL A 908 -17.69 -51.82 -20.37
C VAL A 908 -16.75 -52.88 -19.82
N ASN A 909 -15.44 -52.72 -20.03
CA ASN A 909 -14.40 -53.50 -19.35
C ASN A 909 -14.07 -52.92 -17.97
#